data_AF-A0AA36C444-F1
#
_entry.id   AF-A0AA36C444-F1
#
_cell.length_a   1.000
_cell.length_b   1.000
_cell.length_c   1.000
_cell.angle_alpha   90.00
_cell.angle_beta   90.00
_cell.angle_gamma   90.00
#
_symmetry.space_group_name_H-M   'P 1'
#
loop_
_entity.id
_entity.type
_entity.pdbx_description
1 polymer ?
#
loop_
_entity_poly.entity_id
_entity_poly.type
_entity_poly.pdbx_seq_one_letter_code
_entity_poly.pdbx_strand_id
1 'polypeptide(L)'
;MNQSPHRLNLFALTLLGALATTSLLVPPSYAGEASVAGPVAGTKVTEPYVRMMAREAYFWGWPMANIFNRRQAFKDLPEPGLMGGIVPVAPINRLSMLSDYIDPAERLVACPNQDVVYGAGSIALDLEPVVLQVPDFGSRFWVYQVVDLRSDSFAELGKMYGSKPGFYLLVGPDWNGKVPAGITKVFRARTSTGFVIPRVFQDDTAADRTAIQASLSGVDMYPLSQYDGKIKHRDWAKLPKFPAQAAGSGETKWVMPEKFFDELPALLKDAKPLPGEEARYAQMASLAAIAKADPQLKAAMIDEAKKADSEVIDPLLQFRNYGLQLPDHWSTISNGAAFGTDYFSRTAVARSNIFVNQQKETKYFYQDLDKSGTRLNGQNSYSVTFAKGQLPPVKGFWSLTLYNEQHFFSPNDLKRYSIGTKNKTLQANADGSLTIYVQSESPGKDKESNWLPTPKGADFSLYIRAYWPEPAALNGHLGAQAATHYEQLADLPFAGGYPTLEGVAQLQNELLFQRAVQSYIWALPALNMYAMKEGSEKTFGAGYNVLPIWKDRLNAKTRVTTPNSDVIYAMGYLDLKQDGPMVIEVPPGLQGILDDFFQRPICSEGQIEARQWCGDVGLPGPDKGKGAKYLVLPPDYKGEVPPGYLTYRSRTYGVFVFWRGFFKDPKQLEAPVAVMEQTRIYPLGKQATAKAMEFPNASKTPVNMLYPSDGGAFDMLSRFIDHEYVDPQDMEMRGMLAALGIVKGKPFKPEPATRDLLDKAAKTASKIGHAISYTPQTIVANGTWYPDRKWLNVFPGNATFTADTFNYIDPRTGFSPMPTRRYPATFVDAKGQFLSGSNSYLLNLPKGIPAALFWSVTAYDSITASGLDNGQPFPSLNTMDKPVTNADGSIDVHFGPNSPGSGKNWIKTLPGEGYFVILRLYGPTKAFFDKAWKPGDLIKQ
;
A
#
# COMPACT_ATOMS: atom_id res chain seq x y z
N MET A 1 -43.98 -39.24 -3.75
CA MET A 1 -43.38 -40.20 -4.70
C MET A 1 -42.39 -39.42 -5.54
N ASN A 2 -41.15 -39.33 -5.04
CA ASN A 2 -39.98 -40.14 -5.45
C ASN A 2 -39.29 -39.45 -6.62
N GLN A 3 -38.16 -38.75 -6.49
CA GLN A 3 -36.87 -39.00 -5.84
C GLN A 3 -35.81 -38.78 -6.95
N SER A 4 -34.94 -37.80 -6.74
CA SER A 4 -33.46 -37.77 -6.90
C SER A 4 -32.75 -39.15 -7.07
N PRO A 5 -31.43 -39.29 -7.41
CA PRO A 5 -30.35 -38.35 -7.07
C PRO A 5 -29.08 -38.24 -7.96
N HIS A 6 -28.26 -37.26 -7.56
CA HIS A 6 -26.79 -37.19 -7.58
C HIS A 6 -25.99 -38.52 -7.46
N ARG A 7 -24.76 -38.56 -8.00
CA ARG A 7 -23.47 -38.41 -7.26
C ARG A 7 -22.23 -38.83 -8.09
N LEU A 8 -21.16 -38.03 -7.94
CA LEU A 8 -19.71 -38.34 -7.77
C LEU A 8 -19.17 -39.65 -8.39
N ASN A 9 -18.04 -39.69 -9.11
CA ASN A 9 -16.68 -39.51 -8.55
C ASN A 9 -15.59 -39.85 -9.59
N LEU A 10 -14.39 -39.28 -9.35
CA LEU A 10 -13.02 -39.70 -9.76
C LEU A 10 -12.67 -39.76 -11.26
N PHE A 11 -11.60 -39.06 -11.66
CA PHE A 11 -10.38 -39.71 -12.18
C PHE A 11 -9.21 -38.71 -12.24
N ALA A 12 -8.04 -39.18 -11.79
CA ALA A 12 -6.77 -38.48 -11.82
C ALA A 12 -5.93 -38.90 -13.04
N LEU A 13 -5.10 -37.94 -13.48
CA LEU A 13 -3.84 -38.06 -14.25
C LEU A 13 -3.82 -38.84 -15.56
N THR A 14 -3.60 -38.12 -16.67
CA THR A 14 -2.29 -38.05 -17.36
C THR A 14 -2.43 -37.15 -18.61
N LEU A 15 -1.67 -36.06 -18.71
CA LEU A 15 -1.48 -35.37 -19.98
C LEU A 15 -0.05 -34.86 -20.11
N LEU A 16 0.61 -35.35 -21.15
CA LEU A 16 1.95 -34.96 -21.58
C LEU A 16 1.81 -34.53 -23.05
N GLY A 17 2.31 -33.34 -23.35
CA GLY A 17 2.77 -32.97 -24.70
C GLY A 17 1.84 -32.16 -25.59
N ALA A 18 1.92 -30.82 -25.49
CA ALA A 18 1.84 -29.94 -26.66
C ALA A 18 2.53 -28.60 -26.34
N LEU A 19 3.80 -28.48 -26.76
CA LEU A 19 4.57 -27.24 -26.77
C LEU A 19 4.00 -26.31 -27.84
N ALA A 20 3.35 -25.22 -27.43
CA ALA A 20 3.09 -24.07 -28.29
C ALA A 20 4.18 -23.02 -28.02
N THR A 21 5.08 -22.87 -28.98
CA THR A 21 6.13 -21.84 -29.02
C THR A 21 5.51 -20.46 -29.23
N THR A 22 5.26 -19.73 -28.14
CA THR A 22 5.15 -18.27 -28.19
C THR A 22 6.55 -17.69 -28.25
N SER A 23 6.93 -17.23 -29.43
CA SER A 23 8.12 -16.43 -29.71
C SER A 23 8.11 -15.17 -28.83
N LEU A 24 8.82 -15.26 -27.70
CA LEU A 24 9.31 -14.11 -26.96
C LEU A 24 10.16 -13.29 -27.91
N LEU A 25 9.83 -12.01 -28.05
CA LEU A 25 10.68 -11.01 -28.68
C LEU A 25 12.04 -11.01 -27.97
N VAL A 26 13.00 -11.73 -28.55
CA VAL A 26 14.41 -11.59 -28.23
C VAL A 26 14.81 -10.20 -28.73
N PRO A 27 15.27 -9.27 -27.87
CA PRO A 27 15.87 -8.03 -28.37
C PRO A 27 17.05 -8.41 -29.28
N PRO A 28 17.29 -7.67 -30.37
CA PRO A 28 18.28 -8.08 -31.36
C PRO A 28 19.63 -8.32 -30.69
N SER A 29 20.18 -9.51 -30.93
CA SER A 29 21.56 -9.85 -30.60
C SER A 29 22.48 -8.90 -31.36
N TYR A 30 23.05 -7.92 -30.65
CA TYR A 30 24.22 -7.21 -31.15
C TYR A 30 25.42 -8.15 -31.06
N ALA A 31 25.62 -8.94 -32.11
CA ALA A 31 26.92 -9.53 -32.40
C ALA A 31 27.83 -8.42 -32.93
N GLY A 32 28.99 -8.24 -32.29
CA GLY A 32 30.08 -7.40 -32.77
C GLY A 32 30.86 -6.77 -31.63
N GLU A 33 32.08 -7.26 -31.39
CA GLU A 33 33.10 -6.57 -30.61
C GLU A 33 33.33 -5.15 -31.16
N ALA A 34 32.70 -4.17 -30.52
CA ALA A 34 33.25 -2.83 -30.43
C ALA A 34 33.45 -2.60 -28.93
N SER A 35 34.70 -2.65 -28.47
CA SER A 35 35.04 -2.19 -27.13
C SER A 35 34.39 -0.82 -26.95
N VAL A 36 33.51 -0.66 -25.96
CA VAL A 36 33.01 0.68 -25.62
C VAL A 36 34.23 1.48 -25.20
N ALA A 37 34.75 2.28 -26.13
CA ALA A 37 36.00 2.98 -25.92
C ALA A 37 35.77 4.00 -24.80
N GLY A 38 36.59 3.93 -23.76
CA GLY A 38 36.73 5.04 -22.82
C GLY A 38 37.32 6.26 -23.53
N PRO A 39 37.68 7.33 -22.79
CA PRO A 39 38.44 8.44 -23.36
C PRO A 39 39.62 7.92 -24.20
N VAL A 40 39.79 8.44 -25.42
CA VAL A 40 40.86 8.00 -26.32
C VAL A 40 42.21 8.22 -25.64
N ALA A 41 43.08 7.20 -25.67
CA ALA A 41 44.41 7.29 -25.08
C ALA A 41 45.17 8.51 -25.63
N GLY A 42 45.79 9.29 -24.73
CA GLY A 42 46.48 10.54 -25.09
C GLY A 42 45.58 11.79 -25.12
N THR A 43 44.29 11.67 -24.84
CA THR A 43 43.40 12.83 -24.64
C THR A 43 43.89 13.67 -23.47
N LYS A 44 44.03 14.98 -23.68
CA LYS A 44 44.31 15.94 -22.59
C LYS A 44 43.12 15.99 -21.65
N VAL A 45 43.31 15.54 -20.42
CA VAL A 45 42.31 15.62 -19.35
C VAL A 45 42.66 16.76 -18.39
N THR A 46 41.64 17.37 -17.78
CA THR A 46 41.82 18.46 -16.82
C THR A 46 41.78 17.94 -15.39
N GLU A 47 42.41 18.65 -14.46
CA GLU A 47 42.37 18.31 -13.03
C GLU A 47 40.93 18.18 -12.48
N PRO A 48 39.98 19.12 -12.76
CA PRO A 48 38.60 18.97 -12.27
C PRO A 48 37.90 17.70 -12.76
N TYR A 49 38.15 17.28 -14.00
CA TYR A 49 37.56 16.06 -14.54
C TYR A 49 38.08 14.81 -13.82
N VAL A 50 39.41 14.70 -13.63
CA VAL A 50 39.97 13.52 -12.94
C VAL A 50 39.57 13.47 -11.48
N ARG A 51 39.37 14.62 -10.82
CA ARG A 51 38.82 14.69 -9.46
C ARG A 51 37.39 14.14 -9.41
N MET A 52 36.51 14.62 -10.29
CA MET A 52 35.14 14.11 -10.37
C MET A 52 35.10 12.58 -10.55
N MET A 53 35.89 12.05 -11.49
CA MET A 53 35.97 10.61 -11.73
C MET A 53 36.66 9.85 -10.60
N ALA A 54 37.65 10.44 -9.93
CA ALA A 54 38.33 9.85 -8.77
C ALA A 54 37.39 9.66 -7.58
N ARG A 55 36.51 10.64 -7.30
CA ARG A 55 35.48 10.52 -6.26
C ARG A 55 34.54 9.36 -6.56
N GLU A 56 34.05 9.26 -7.80
CA GLU A 56 33.17 8.16 -8.21
C GLU A 56 33.88 6.80 -8.16
N ALA A 57 35.11 6.72 -8.68
CA ALA A 57 35.92 5.51 -8.69
C ALA A 57 36.18 5.00 -7.28
N TYR A 58 36.58 5.91 -6.37
CA TYR A 58 36.84 5.59 -4.97
C TYR A 58 35.60 5.02 -4.29
N PHE A 59 34.45 5.69 -4.42
CA PHE A 59 33.18 5.23 -3.86
C PHE A 59 32.79 3.84 -4.39
N TRP A 60 32.75 3.68 -5.72
CA TRP A 60 32.33 2.44 -6.38
C TRP A 60 33.28 1.26 -6.11
N GLY A 61 34.59 1.51 -6.10
CA GLY A 61 35.62 0.49 -5.93
C GLY A 61 35.93 0.15 -4.48
N TRP A 62 35.44 0.94 -3.51
CA TRP A 62 35.74 0.77 -2.08
C TRP A 62 35.48 -0.66 -1.56
N PRO A 63 34.33 -1.31 -1.82
CA PRO A 63 34.07 -2.67 -1.33
C PRO A 63 35.05 -3.70 -1.90
N MET A 64 35.46 -3.52 -3.17
CA MET A 64 36.42 -4.40 -3.85
C MET A 64 37.82 -4.23 -3.29
N ALA A 65 38.28 -2.98 -3.14
CA ALA A 65 39.57 -2.69 -2.51
C ALA A 65 39.65 -3.29 -1.10
N ASN A 66 38.55 -3.19 -0.34
CA ASN A 66 38.48 -3.73 1.02
C ASN A 66 38.74 -5.25 1.06
N ILE A 67 38.00 -6.05 0.27
CA ILE A 67 38.17 -7.51 0.23
C ILE A 67 39.55 -7.88 -0.39
N PHE A 68 39.98 -7.18 -1.44
CA PHE A 68 41.28 -7.40 -2.05
C PHE A 68 42.43 -7.19 -1.06
N ASN A 69 42.39 -6.12 -0.26
CA ASN A 69 43.44 -5.81 0.70
C ASN A 69 43.47 -6.80 1.86
N ARG A 70 42.32 -7.39 2.26
CA ARG A 70 42.27 -8.52 3.18
C ARG A 70 42.93 -9.77 2.60
N ARG A 71 42.65 -10.10 1.32
CA ARG A 71 43.37 -11.17 0.60
C ARG A 71 44.87 -10.91 0.60
N GLN A 72 45.32 -9.68 0.33
CA GLN A 72 46.75 -9.36 0.33
C GLN A 72 47.39 -9.46 1.72
N ALA A 73 46.69 -9.05 2.77
CA ALA A 73 47.20 -9.08 4.14
C ALA A 73 47.36 -10.51 4.69
N PHE A 74 46.49 -11.44 4.28
CA PHE A 74 46.47 -12.80 4.82
C PHE A 74 47.20 -13.83 3.97
N LYS A 75 47.67 -13.47 2.76
CA LYS A 75 48.28 -14.44 1.83
C LYS A 75 49.56 -15.08 2.33
N ASP A 76 50.33 -14.34 3.13
CA ASP A 76 51.65 -14.74 3.62
C ASP A 76 51.58 -15.36 5.03
N LEU A 77 50.37 -15.65 5.54
CA LEU A 77 50.22 -16.37 6.80
C LEU A 77 50.80 -17.79 6.66
N PRO A 78 51.50 -18.32 7.67
CA PRO A 78 52.11 -19.64 7.59
C PRO A 78 51.08 -20.77 7.71
N GLU A 79 50.03 -20.57 8.49
CA GLU A 79 49.00 -21.56 8.80
C GLU A 79 47.72 -20.88 9.35
N PRO A 80 46.57 -21.58 9.40
CA PRO A 80 45.37 -21.07 10.08
C PRO A 80 45.64 -20.73 11.55
N GLY A 81 45.12 -19.59 12.03
CA GLY A 81 45.37 -19.11 13.38
C GLY A 81 44.42 -18.00 13.81
N LEU A 82 44.80 -17.28 14.88
CA LEU A 82 44.05 -16.16 15.44
C LEU A 82 44.88 -14.87 15.42
N MET A 83 44.42 -13.86 14.68
CA MET A 83 45.03 -12.52 14.65
C MET A 83 44.74 -11.79 15.97
N GLY A 84 45.79 -11.26 16.61
CA GLY A 84 45.71 -10.69 17.96
C GLY A 84 45.27 -11.70 19.01
N GLY A 85 45.28 -13.00 18.70
CA GLY A 85 44.70 -14.05 19.54
C GLY A 85 43.16 -14.06 19.60
N ILE A 86 42.49 -13.28 18.74
CA ILE A 86 41.04 -13.07 18.79
C ILE A 86 40.34 -13.51 17.49
N VAL A 87 40.80 -13.02 16.34
CA VAL A 87 40.04 -13.12 15.08
C VAL A 87 40.55 -14.28 14.23
N PRO A 88 39.68 -15.18 13.73
CA PRO A 88 40.13 -16.26 12.85
C PRO A 88 40.72 -15.68 11.56
N VAL A 89 41.93 -16.11 11.22
CA VAL A 89 42.61 -15.77 9.97
C VAL A 89 43.30 -17.01 9.41
N ALA A 90 43.43 -17.09 8.10
CA ALA A 90 44.07 -18.22 7.45
C ALA A 90 44.77 -17.80 6.15
N PRO A 91 45.78 -18.57 5.72
CA PRO A 91 46.38 -18.41 4.40
C PRO A 91 45.32 -18.59 3.31
N ILE A 92 45.60 -18.08 2.10
CA ILE A 92 44.67 -18.17 0.96
C ILE A 92 44.20 -19.62 0.76
N ASN A 93 42.90 -19.77 0.44
CA ASN A 93 42.24 -21.05 0.18
C ASN A 93 42.21 -22.00 1.39
N ARG A 94 42.46 -21.50 2.61
CA ARG A 94 42.30 -22.21 3.89
C ARG A 94 41.37 -21.45 4.83
N LEU A 95 40.82 -22.17 5.80
CA LEU A 95 39.90 -21.64 6.83
C LEU A 95 40.53 -21.73 8.22
N SER A 96 40.19 -20.77 9.08
CA SER A 96 40.32 -20.85 10.53
C SER A 96 38.93 -20.71 11.17
N MET A 97 38.66 -21.43 12.25
CA MET A 97 37.41 -21.35 13.02
C MET A 97 37.72 -21.00 14.47
N LEU A 98 36.84 -20.24 15.11
CA LEU A 98 36.79 -20.10 16.56
C LEU A 98 36.26 -21.39 17.20
N SER A 99 36.58 -21.59 18.48
CA SER A 99 35.97 -22.63 19.33
C SER A 99 34.86 -22.08 20.24
N ASP A 100 34.65 -20.76 20.25
CA ASP A 100 33.65 -20.07 21.05
C ASP A 100 33.28 -18.71 20.41
N TYR A 101 32.46 -17.89 21.06
CA TYR A 101 32.16 -16.54 20.60
C TYR A 101 33.41 -15.67 20.45
N ILE A 102 33.35 -14.75 19.49
CA ILE A 102 34.38 -13.75 19.29
C ILE A 102 34.53 -12.85 20.53
N ASP A 103 35.78 -12.61 20.91
CA ASP A 103 36.12 -11.74 22.03
C ASP A 103 35.75 -10.27 21.72
N PRO A 104 35.19 -9.51 22.66
CA PRO A 104 34.76 -8.12 22.43
C PRO A 104 35.89 -7.11 22.15
N ALA A 105 37.14 -7.49 22.32
CA ALA A 105 38.31 -6.68 21.95
C ALA A 105 38.63 -6.72 20.44
N GLU A 106 37.91 -7.50 19.62
CA GLU A 106 38.05 -7.55 18.16
C GLU A 106 37.91 -6.17 17.49
N ARG A 107 38.77 -5.83 16.52
CA ARG A 107 38.78 -4.56 15.74
C ARG A 107 39.06 -4.75 14.23
N LEU A 108 38.97 -5.97 13.69
CA LEU A 108 39.24 -6.26 12.28
C LEU A 108 38.02 -6.08 11.37
N VAL A 109 36.81 -6.31 11.90
CA VAL A 109 35.53 -6.30 11.18
C VAL A 109 34.43 -5.65 12.04
N ALA A 110 33.85 -4.55 11.55
CA ALA A 110 32.75 -3.87 12.26
C ALA A 110 31.49 -4.76 12.40
N CYS A 111 30.70 -4.51 13.45
CA CYS A 111 29.48 -5.24 13.80
C CYS A 111 29.63 -6.78 13.95
N PRO A 112 30.62 -7.29 14.71
CA PRO A 112 30.70 -8.72 15.02
C PRO A 112 29.45 -9.16 15.81
N ASN A 113 28.98 -10.40 15.69
CA ASN A 113 27.87 -10.90 16.54
C ASN A 113 28.35 -11.89 17.61
N GLN A 114 27.53 -12.16 18.62
CA GLN A 114 27.79 -13.17 19.65
C GLN A 114 26.69 -14.23 19.74
N ASP A 115 26.13 -14.63 18.61
CA ASP A 115 25.09 -15.65 18.54
C ASP A 115 25.59 -16.89 17.79
N VAL A 116 26.76 -16.79 17.15
CA VAL A 116 27.37 -17.86 16.36
C VAL A 116 28.87 -17.97 16.66
N VAL A 117 29.41 -19.15 16.45
CA VAL A 117 30.85 -19.39 16.34
C VAL A 117 31.28 -19.14 14.89
N TYR A 118 32.27 -18.27 14.69
CA TYR A 118 32.74 -17.83 13.39
C TYR A 118 33.90 -18.69 12.88
N GLY A 119 33.97 -18.83 11.56
CA GLY A 119 35.26 -18.99 10.87
C GLY A 119 35.46 -17.93 9.81
N ALA A 120 36.67 -17.88 9.28
CA ALA A 120 37.07 -16.94 8.25
C ALA A 120 38.21 -17.49 7.39
N GLY A 121 38.12 -17.24 6.09
CA GLY A 121 39.17 -17.57 5.13
C GLY A 121 39.00 -16.82 3.81
N SER A 122 40.10 -16.27 3.29
CA SER A 122 40.11 -15.66 1.95
C SER A 122 40.22 -16.72 0.86
N ILE A 123 39.51 -16.53 -0.25
CA ILE A 123 39.61 -17.40 -1.42
C ILE A 123 40.27 -16.66 -2.60
N ALA A 124 41.07 -17.41 -3.35
CA ALA A 124 41.73 -17.03 -4.59
C ALA A 124 41.54 -18.14 -5.62
N LEU A 125 40.46 -18.03 -6.37
CA LEU A 125 40.02 -19.01 -7.35
C LEU A 125 40.79 -18.89 -8.69
N ASP A 126 41.62 -17.86 -8.83
CA ASP A 126 42.63 -17.71 -9.89
C ASP A 126 43.84 -18.63 -9.68
N LEU A 127 44.09 -19.09 -8.44
CA LEU A 127 45.16 -20.04 -8.15
C LEU A 127 44.69 -21.48 -8.34
N GLU A 128 43.61 -21.87 -7.66
CA GLU A 128 42.91 -23.14 -7.86
C GLU A 128 41.51 -23.11 -7.22
N PRO A 129 40.58 -23.99 -7.65
CA PRO A 129 39.31 -24.19 -6.95
C PRO A 129 39.48 -24.60 -5.49
N VAL A 130 38.45 -24.33 -4.68
CA VAL A 130 38.48 -24.56 -3.23
C VAL A 130 37.36 -25.51 -2.82
N VAL A 131 37.67 -26.50 -1.99
CA VAL A 131 36.67 -27.38 -1.39
C VAL A 131 36.22 -26.82 -0.04
N LEU A 132 34.91 -26.65 0.13
CA LEU A 132 34.26 -26.43 1.42
C LEU A 132 33.76 -27.76 1.96
N GLN A 133 34.13 -28.07 3.20
CA GLN A 133 33.70 -29.27 3.90
C GLN A 133 32.65 -28.91 4.95
N VAL A 134 31.47 -29.50 4.83
CA VAL A 134 30.32 -29.25 5.70
C VAL A 134 30.01 -30.52 6.52
N PRO A 135 30.16 -30.51 7.84
CA PRO A 135 29.84 -31.63 8.71
C PRO A 135 28.33 -31.74 8.94
N ASP A 136 27.90 -32.79 9.64
CA ASP A 136 26.53 -32.85 10.15
C ASP A 136 26.38 -31.96 11.39
N PHE A 137 25.44 -31.02 11.29
CA PHE A 137 25.05 -30.09 12.36
C PHE A 137 23.72 -30.49 13.02
N GLY A 138 23.06 -31.55 12.54
CA GLY A 138 21.75 -31.99 13.02
C GLY A 138 20.70 -30.87 12.99
N SER A 139 20.05 -30.63 14.13
CA SER A 139 19.03 -29.59 14.28
C SER A 139 19.61 -28.18 14.49
N ARG A 140 20.93 -28.01 14.65
CA ARG A 140 21.56 -26.71 14.84
C ARG A 140 21.47 -25.84 13.59
N PHE A 141 21.29 -24.53 13.76
CA PHE A 141 21.36 -23.59 12.65
C PHE A 141 22.81 -23.34 12.23
N TRP A 142 23.05 -23.29 10.93
CA TRP A 142 24.36 -22.97 10.35
C TRP A 142 24.20 -22.37 8.95
N VAL A 143 25.17 -21.56 8.54
CA VAL A 143 25.29 -20.98 7.20
C VAL A 143 26.76 -20.75 6.87
N TYR A 144 27.18 -21.01 5.64
CA TYR A 144 28.49 -20.66 5.12
C TYR A 144 28.27 -19.50 4.17
N GLN A 145 28.50 -18.29 4.66
CA GLN A 145 28.46 -17.14 3.78
C GLN A 145 29.69 -17.17 2.89
N VAL A 146 29.47 -17.06 1.58
CA VAL A 146 30.55 -17.01 0.60
C VAL A 146 30.31 -15.82 -0.30
N VAL A 147 31.16 -14.79 -0.15
CA VAL A 147 31.07 -13.56 -0.94
C VAL A 147 32.20 -13.48 -1.96
N ASP A 148 31.93 -12.84 -3.08
CA ASP A 148 32.91 -12.50 -4.10
C ASP A 148 33.61 -11.17 -3.78
N LEU A 149 34.47 -10.69 -4.68
CA LEU A 149 35.22 -9.44 -4.50
C LEU A 149 34.31 -8.21 -4.34
N ARG A 150 33.09 -8.24 -4.86
CA ARG A 150 32.11 -7.14 -4.74
C ARG A 150 31.29 -7.20 -3.45
N SER A 151 31.59 -8.13 -2.55
CA SER A 151 30.80 -8.48 -1.37
C SER A 151 29.41 -9.08 -1.68
N ASP A 152 29.18 -9.51 -2.91
CA ASP A 152 27.97 -10.24 -3.29
C ASP A 152 28.10 -11.72 -2.89
N SER A 153 27.10 -12.26 -2.21
CA SER A 153 27.04 -13.67 -1.84
C SER A 153 26.59 -14.51 -3.01
N PHE A 154 27.37 -15.54 -3.38
CA PHE A 154 27.13 -16.36 -4.57
C PHE A 154 26.89 -17.85 -4.28
N ALA A 155 27.02 -18.28 -3.02
CA ALA A 155 26.79 -19.66 -2.62
C ALA A 155 25.60 -19.79 -1.67
N GLU A 156 24.56 -20.50 -2.13
CA GLU A 156 23.43 -20.90 -1.30
C GLU A 156 23.81 -22.13 -0.45
N LEU A 157 24.62 -21.92 0.60
CA LEU A 157 25.16 -22.99 1.44
C LEU A 157 24.79 -22.79 2.91
N GLY A 158 23.81 -23.53 3.36
CA GLY A 158 23.29 -23.40 4.72
C GLY A 158 22.01 -24.18 4.96
N LYS A 159 21.58 -24.17 6.22
CA LYS A 159 20.40 -24.92 6.67
C LYS A 159 19.11 -24.49 5.96
N MET A 160 18.93 -23.19 5.74
CA MET A 160 17.75 -22.61 5.07
C MET A 160 17.57 -23.08 3.62
N TYR A 161 18.65 -23.52 2.97
CA TYR A 161 18.64 -24.05 1.61
C TYR A 161 18.46 -25.57 1.56
N GLY A 162 18.33 -26.25 2.71
CA GLY A 162 18.28 -27.71 2.77
C GLY A 162 19.60 -28.38 2.40
N SER A 163 20.72 -27.66 2.53
CA SER A 163 22.06 -28.17 2.20
C SER A 163 22.40 -29.39 3.05
N LYS A 164 23.05 -30.40 2.43
CA LYS A 164 23.43 -31.65 3.09
C LYS A 164 24.88 -31.61 3.57
N PRO A 165 25.26 -32.38 4.60
CA PRO A 165 26.67 -32.62 4.91
C PRO A 165 27.41 -33.18 3.69
N GLY A 166 28.67 -32.81 3.51
CA GLY A 166 29.49 -33.24 2.39
C GLY A 166 30.47 -32.17 1.89
N PHE A 167 30.92 -32.34 0.64
CA PHE A 167 31.94 -31.49 0.04
C PHE A 167 31.34 -30.61 -1.06
N TYR A 168 31.66 -29.34 -1.04
CA TYR A 168 31.19 -28.36 -2.02
C TYR A 168 32.39 -27.71 -2.69
N LEU A 169 32.29 -27.42 -3.98
CA LEU A 169 33.42 -26.86 -4.73
C LEU A 169 33.14 -25.41 -5.11
N LEU A 170 34.02 -24.50 -4.72
CA LEU A 170 34.05 -23.13 -5.22
C LEU A 170 34.99 -23.05 -6.41
N VAL A 171 34.52 -22.50 -7.52
CA VAL A 171 35.30 -22.37 -8.77
C VAL A 171 35.28 -20.93 -9.26
N GLY A 172 36.40 -20.51 -9.84
CA GLY A 172 36.54 -19.17 -10.44
C GLY A 172 35.70 -19.01 -11.71
N PRO A 173 35.54 -17.78 -12.21
CA PRO A 173 34.66 -17.47 -13.34
C PRO A 173 35.01 -18.30 -14.59
N ASP A 174 36.31 -18.47 -14.86
CA ASP A 174 36.82 -19.09 -16.09
C ASP A 174 37.19 -20.58 -15.93
N TRP A 175 36.92 -21.20 -14.77
CA TRP A 175 37.30 -22.60 -14.53
C TRP A 175 36.48 -23.59 -15.36
N ASN A 176 37.16 -24.48 -16.10
CA ASN A 176 36.56 -25.50 -16.97
C ASN A 176 37.05 -26.93 -16.66
N GLY A 177 37.63 -27.14 -15.48
CA GLY A 177 38.12 -28.46 -15.04
C GLY A 177 37.01 -29.48 -14.79
N LYS A 178 37.41 -30.73 -14.54
CA LYS A 178 36.48 -31.80 -14.16
C LYS A 178 36.17 -31.73 -12.68
N VAL A 179 34.90 -31.92 -12.31
CA VAL A 179 34.46 -32.04 -10.92
C VAL A 179 34.83 -33.43 -10.39
N PRO A 180 35.63 -33.55 -9.31
CA PRO A 180 35.94 -34.86 -8.73
C PRO A 180 34.71 -35.57 -8.16
N ALA A 181 34.75 -36.90 -8.10
CA ALA A 181 33.71 -37.69 -7.45
C ALA A 181 33.60 -37.33 -5.96
N GLY A 182 32.38 -37.25 -5.42
CA GLY A 182 32.12 -36.91 -4.02
C GLY A 182 31.85 -35.43 -3.74
N ILE A 183 31.99 -34.55 -4.74
CA ILE A 183 31.51 -33.15 -4.64
C ILE A 183 29.98 -33.13 -4.79
N THR A 184 29.30 -32.61 -3.76
CA THR A 184 27.84 -32.46 -3.67
C THR A 184 27.31 -31.40 -4.64
N LYS A 185 27.95 -30.22 -4.70
CA LYS A 185 27.55 -29.12 -5.57
C LYS A 185 28.73 -28.19 -5.85
N VAL A 186 28.73 -27.60 -7.04
CA VAL A 186 29.69 -26.57 -7.46
C VAL A 186 29.03 -25.19 -7.40
N PHE A 187 29.69 -24.23 -6.78
CA PHE A 187 29.34 -22.82 -6.81
C PHE A 187 30.38 -22.04 -7.61
N ARG A 188 29.94 -21.22 -8.57
CA ARG A 188 30.82 -20.45 -9.44
C ARG A 188 30.79 -18.97 -9.04
N ALA A 189 31.95 -18.44 -8.68
CA ALA A 189 32.11 -17.03 -8.41
C ALA A 189 32.18 -16.23 -9.72
N ARG A 190 31.76 -14.96 -9.68
CA ARG A 190 31.94 -14.01 -10.80
C ARG A 190 33.32 -13.36 -10.79
N THR A 191 34.03 -13.46 -9.67
CA THR A 191 35.40 -12.96 -9.47
C THR A 191 36.27 -14.10 -8.93
N SER A 192 37.57 -13.92 -8.96
CA SER A 192 38.55 -14.88 -8.45
C SER A 192 38.82 -14.67 -6.96
N THR A 193 38.80 -13.43 -6.47
CA THR A 193 38.89 -13.15 -5.03
C THR A 193 37.52 -13.24 -4.35
N GLY A 194 37.51 -13.68 -3.08
CA GLY A 194 36.33 -13.64 -2.23
C GLY A 194 36.66 -13.97 -0.77
N PHE A 195 35.63 -14.23 0.02
CA PHE A 195 35.77 -14.57 1.43
C PHE A 195 34.71 -15.59 1.87
N VAL A 196 35.09 -16.52 2.75
CA VAL A 196 34.23 -17.57 3.30
C VAL A 196 34.12 -17.38 4.82
N ILE A 197 32.89 -17.29 5.33
CA ILE A 197 32.59 -17.06 6.74
C ILE A 197 31.52 -18.05 7.21
N PRO A 198 31.92 -19.23 7.70
CA PRO A 198 31.03 -20.16 8.36
C PRO A 198 30.52 -19.56 9.67
N ARG A 199 29.22 -19.73 9.91
CA ARG A 199 28.52 -19.28 11.12
C ARG A 199 27.68 -20.42 11.65
N VAL A 200 27.94 -20.84 12.87
CA VAL A 200 27.22 -21.95 13.53
C VAL A 200 26.61 -21.45 14.83
N PHE A 201 25.29 -21.57 14.98
CA PHE A 201 24.58 -21.07 16.17
C PHE A 201 25.03 -21.79 17.44
N GLN A 202 25.28 -21.01 18.49
CA GLN A 202 25.60 -21.48 19.84
C GLN A 202 24.68 -20.74 20.83
N ASP A 203 24.23 -21.41 21.89
CA ASP A 203 23.56 -20.76 23.01
C ASP A 203 24.47 -20.58 24.24
N ASP A 204 24.00 -19.83 25.24
CA ASP A 204 24.87 -19.43 26.36
C ASP A 204 25.11 -20.56 27.38
N THR A 205 24.52 -21.75 27.19
CA THR A 205 24.67 -22.86 28.14
C THR A 205 26.02 -23.58 28.00
N ALA A 206 26.60 -24.01 29.11
CA ALA A 206 27.83 -24.81 29.11
C ALA A 206 27.68 -26.14 28.35
N ALA A 207 26.47 -26.70 28.36
CA ALA A 207 26.13 -27.91 27.61
C ALA A 207 26.26 -27.68 26.10
N ASP A 208 25.72 -26.58 25.57
CA ASP A 208 25.78 -26.28 24.15
C ASP A 208 27.19 -25.94 23.68
N ARG A 209 27.95 -25.18 24.49
CA ARG A 209 29.38 -24.89 24.27
C ARG A 209 30.24 -26.16 24.15
N THR A 210 29.88 -27.21 24.88
CA THR A 210 30.56 -28.50 24.80
C THR A 210 30.08 -29.29 23.57
N ALA A 211 28.77 -29.32 23.32
CA ALA A 211 28.18 -30.11 22.25
C ALA A 211 28.59 -29.63 20.85
N ILE A 212 28.77 -28.32 20.66
CA ILE A 212 29.11 -27.74 19.35
C ILE A 212 30.51 -28.13 18.85
N GLN A 213 31.47 -28.43 19.75
CA GLN A 213 32.87 -28.68 19.39
C GLN A 213 33.04 -29.83 18.40
N ALA A 214 32.25 -30.90 18.53
CA ALA A 214 32.30 -32.04 17.63
C ALA A 214 31.96 -31.63 16.18
N SER A 215 30.90 -30.84 15.99
CA SER A 215 30.52 -30.32 14.68
C SER A 215 31.56 -29.33 14.14
N LEU A 216 32.09 -28.41 14.97
CA LEU A 216 33.10 -27.46 14.53
C LEU A 216 34.35 -28.15 13.98
N SER A 217 34.76 -29.27 14.60
CA SER A 217 35.97 -30.00 14.17
C SER A 217 35.91 -30.46 12.71
N GLY A 218 34.71 -30.72 12.17
CA GLY A 218 34.50 -31.18 10.80
C GLY A 218 34.22 -30.06 9.79
N VAL A 219 34.23 -28.80 10.21
CA VAL A 219 34.21 -27.63 9.31
C VAL A 219 35.60 -27.42 8.76
N ASP A 220 35.78 -27.37 7.43
CA ASP A 220 37.09 -27.09 6.84
C ASP A 220 36.99 -26.44 5.45
N MET A 221 38.08 -25.80 5.03
CA MET A 221 38.27 -25.29 3.67
C MET A 221 39.70 -25.56 3.24
N TYR A 222 39.88 -26.16 2.06
CA TYR A 222 41.20 -26.43 1.52
C TYR A 222 41.18 -26.43 0.00
N PRO A 223 42.36 -26.23 -0.65
CA PRO A 223 42.43 -26.21 -2.09
C PRO A 223 42.09 -27.58 -2.73
N LEU A 224 41.57 -27.59 -3.96
CA LEU A 224 41.14 -28.79 -4.67
C LEU A 224 42.25 -29.83 -4.82
N SER A 225 43.50 -29.40 -4.98
CA SER A 225 44.68 -30.28 -5.01
C SER A 225 44.83 -31.17 -3.76
N GLN A 226 44.21 -30.81 -2.64
CA GLN A 226 44.22 -31.55 -1.38
C GLN A 226 42.95 -32.38 -1.14
N TYR A 227 42.06 -32.50 -2.13
CA TYR A 227 40.83 -33.28 -2.01
C TYR A 227 41.06 -34.78 -2.19
N ASP A 228 40.71 -35.56 -1.18
CA ASP A 228 40.83 -37.02 -1.14
C ASP A 228 39.49 -37.74 -0.88
N GLY A 229 38.38 -36.99 -0.83
CA GLY A 229 37.04 -37.51 -0.55
C GLY A 229 36.77 -37.87 0.92
N LYS A 230 37.69 -37.61 1.85
CA LYS A 230 37.55 -37.95 3.28
C LYS A 230 37.36 -36.71 4.13
N ILE A 231 36.52 -36.83 5.17
CA ILE A 231 36.28 -35.73 6.12
C ILE A 231 37.55 -35.50 6.94
N LYS A 232 38.01 -34.25 6.95
CA LYS A 232 39.15 -33.79 7.75
C LYS A 232 38.65 -33.22 9.07
N HIS A 233 39.35 -33.54 10.17
CA HIS A 233 39.04 -32.97 11.48
C HIS A 233 40.17 -32.05 11.95
N ARG A 234 39.80 -30.89 12.51
CA ARG A 234 40.74 -29.94 13.12
C ARG A 234 40.34 -29.60 14.56
N ASP A 235 41.34 -29.50 15.42
CA ASP A 235 41.18 -29.02 16.80
C ASP A 235 41.30 -27.49 16.81
N TRP A 236 40.18 -26.81 16.59
CA TRP A 236 40.13 -25.34 16.53
C TRP A 236 40.42 -24.65 17.87
N ALA A 237 40.44 -25.38 18.98
CA ALA A 237 40.81 -24.84 20.28
C ALA A 237 42.34 -24.64 20.43
N LYS A 238 43.15 -25.25 19.55
CA LYS A 238 44.63 -25.22 19.60
C LYS A 238 45.24 -24.45 18.44
N LEU A 239 44.68 -23.27 18.13
CA LEU A 239 45.19 -22.42 17.07
C LEU A 239 46.40 -21.58 17.50
N PRO A 240 47.41 -21.39 16.62
CA PRO A 240 48.48 -20.44 16.84
C PRO A 240 47.93 -19.00 16.90
N LYS A 241 48.59 -18.15 17.66
CA LYS A 241 48.23 -16.73 17.83
C LYS A 241 49.24 -15.85 17.11
N PHE A 242 48.76 -14.97 16.25
CA PHE A 242 49.58 -13.99 15.54
C PHE A 242 49.49 -12.60 16.20
N PRO A 243 50.52 -11.76 16.08
CA PRO A 243 50.49 -10.38 16.60
C PRO A 243 49.32 -9.59 16.01
N ALA A 244 48.70 -8.70 16.80
CA ALA A 244 47.64 -7.83 16.30
C ALA A 244 48.17 -6.82 15.25
N GLN A 245 47.31 -6.44 14.29
CA GLN A 245 47.55 -5.25 13.47
C GLN A 245 47.33 -3.98 14.34
N ALA A 246 48.06 -2.89 14.03
CA ALA A 246 48.23 -1.73 14.91
C ALA A 246 46.94 -1.19 15.58
N ALA A 247 47.10 -0.71 16.82
CA ALA A 247 46.01 -0.41 17.75
C ALA A 247 45.25 0.90 17.43
N GLY A 248 43.92 0.80 17.33
CA GLY A 248 42.97 1.90 17.24
C GLY A 248 41.62 1.52 17.87
N SER A 249 40.74 2.50 18.12
CA SER A 249 39.42 2.26 18.70
C SER A 249 38.38 1.76 17.68
N GLY A 250 38.56 2.10 16.40
CA GLY A 250 37.71 1.71 15.28
C GLY A 250 38.22 0.50 14.48
N GLU A 251 37.56 0.21 13.36
CA GLU A 251 37.92 -0.90 12.47
C GLU A 251 39.30 -0.67 11.84
N THR A 252 40.04 -1.75 11.63
CA THR A 252 41.25 -1.76 10.81
C THR A 252 40.97 -1.14 9.44
N LYS A 253 41.76 -0.13 9.04
CA LYS A 253 41.57 0.58 7.77
C LYS A 253 42.04 -0.26 6.59
N TRP A 254 41.09 -0.95 5.93
CA TRP A 254 41.37 -1.82 4.79
C TRP A 254 41.49 -1.09 3.44
N VAL A 255 40.90 0.09 3.30
CA VAL A 255 40.98 0.91 2.08
C VAL A 255 41.75 2.18 2.39
N MET A 256 42.85 2.39 1.67
CA MET A 256 43.73 3.55 1.83
C MET A 256 43.62 4.42 0.57
N PRO A 257 43.13 5.69 0.67
CA PRO A 257 43.06 6.60 -0.47
C PRO A 257 44.37 6.73 -1.25
N GLU A 258 45.52 6.67 -0.56
CA GLU A 258 46.86 6.77 -1.13
C GLU A 258 47.22 5.59 -2.04
N LYS A 259 46.62 4.41 -1.82
CA LYS A 259 46.93 3.18 -2.56
C LYS A 259 45.87 2.81 -3.58
N PHE A 260 44.65 3.33 -3.42
CA PHE A 260 43.48 2.91 -4.19
C PHE A 260 43.69 2.91 -5.72
N PHE A 261 44.26 3.99 -6.28
CA PHE A 261 44.44 4.08 -7.74
C PHE A 261 45.57 3.18 -8.27
N ASP A 262 46.51 2.76 -7.42
CA ASP A 262 47.51 1.74 -7.76
C ASP A 262 46.91 0.32 -7.70
N GLU A 263 45.91 0.12 -6.85
CA GLU A 263 45.16 -1.15 -6.70
C GLU A 263 44.09 -1.32 -7.81
N LEU A 264 43.52 -0.22 -8.32
CA LEU A 264 42.41 -0.22 -9.27
C LEU A 264 42.60 -1.15 -10.49
N PRO A 265 43.76 -1.22 -11.18
CA PRO A 265 43.97 -2.17 -12.26
C PRO A 265 43.76 -3.64 -11.86
N ALA A 266 44.19 -4.02 -10.65
CA ALA A 266 44.05 -5.39 -10.16
C ALA A 266 42.57 -5.70 -9.85
N LEU A 267 41.84 -4.73 -9.28
CA LEU A 267 40.41 -4.87 -9.03
C LEU A 267 39.62 -5.07 -10.33
N LEU A 268 39.91 -4.25 -11.36
CA LEU A 268 39.24 -4.35 -12.67
C LEU A 268 39.55 -5.66 -13.39
N LYS A 269 40.77 -6.20 -13.23
CA LYS A 269 41.17 -7.48 -13.81
C LYS A 269 40.43 -8.66 -13.17
N ASP A 270 40.26 -8.62 -11.85
CA ASP A 270 39.61 -9.70 -11.11
C ASP A 270 38.08 -9.68 -11.30
N ALA A 271 37.47 -8.50 -11.16
CA ALA A 271 36.05 -8.30 -11.31
C ALA A 271 35.69 -7.84 -12.73
N LYS A 272 35.42 -8.75 -13.67
CA LYS A 272 34.91 -8.41 -15.02
C LYS A 272 33.61 -7.59 -14.94
N PRO A 273 33.34 -6.64 -15.87
CA PRO A 273 32.13 -5.81 -15.84
C PRO A 273 30.85 -6.66 -15.81
N LEU A 274 29.88 -6.27 -14.98
CA LEU A 274 28.52 -6.79 -15.11
C LEU A 274 27.88 -6.23 -16.38
N PRO A 275 26.83 -6.89 -16.93
CA PRO A 275 26.09 -6.34 -18.06
C PRO A 275 25.63 -4.90 -17.79
N GLY A 276 26.03 -3.97 -18.66
CA GLY A 276 25.74 -2.53 -18.52
C GLY A 276 26.82 -1.72 -17.79
N GLU A 277 27.86 -2.35 -17.23
CA GLU A 277 29.00 -1.67 -16.59
C GLU A 277 30.17 -1.40 -17.55
N GLU A 278 30.09 -1.79 -18.82
CA GLU A 278 31.22 -1.76 -19.75
C GLU A 278 31.83 -0.36 -19.90
N ALA A 279 30.98 0.66 -20.03
CA ALA A 279 31.41 2.06 -20.13
C ALA A 279 32.07 2.56 -18.82
N ARG A 280 31.53 2.17 -17.66
CA ARG A 280 32.10 2.50 -16.34
C ARG A 280 33.50 1.89 -16.22
N TYR A 281 33.65 0.61 -16.56
CA TYR A 281 34.95 -0.06 -16.52
C TYR A 281 35.98 0.58 -17.45
N ALA A 282 35.56 1.00 -18.65
CA ALA A 282 36.42 1.74 -19.57
C ALA A 282 36.89 3.09 -18.98
N GLN A 283 36.01 3.80 -18.27
CA GLN A 283 36.38 5.03 -17.54
C GLN A 283 37.35 4.75 -16.39
N MET A 284 37.11 3.71 -15.59
CA MET A 284 38.01 3.34 -14.48
C MET A 284 39.39 2.91 -14.98
N ALA A 285 39.45 2.17 -16.10
CA ALA A 285 40.70 1.80 -16.75
C ALA A 285 41.45 3.04 -17.26
N SER A 286 40.75 4.00 -17.87
CA SER A 286 41.33 5.29 -18.27
C SER A 286 41.89 6.05 -17.08
N LEU A 287 41.17 6.07 -15.96
CA LEU A 287 41.59 6.76 -14.74
C LEU A 287 42.87 6.14 -14.16
N ALA A 288 42.98 4.81 -14.15
CA ALA A 288 44.19 4.11 -13.75
C ALA A 288 45.39 4.39 -14.69
N ALA A 289 45.15 4.48 -15.99
CA ALA A 289 46.17 4.85 -16.97
C ALA A 289 46.68 6.29 -16.77
N ILE A 290 45.77 7.23 -16.48
CA ILE A 290 46.12 8.62 -16.14
C ILE A 290 46.97 8.68 -14.87
N ALA A 291 46.57 7.99 -13.80
CA ALA A 291 47.33 7.94 -12.55
C ALA A 291 48.77 7.43 -12.76
N LYS A 292 48.97 6.49 -13.69
CA LYS A 292 50.31 5.98 -14.03
C LYS A 292 51.13 6.97 -14.86
N ALA A 293 50.50 7.72 -15.75
CA ALA A 293 51.18 8.59 -16.72
C ALA A 293 51.50 9.99 -16.17
N ASP A 294 50.66 10.52 -15.27
CA ASP A 294 50.76 11.91 -14.78
C ASP A 294 50.76 11.96 -13.24
N PRO A 295 51.94 12.18 -12.61
CA PRO A 295 52.06 12.27 -11.16
C PRO A 295 51.27 13.42 -10.52
N GLN A 296 51.08 14.54 -11.23
CA GLN A 296 50.35 15.69 -10.71
C GLN A 296 48.84 15.39 -10.67
N LEU A 297 48.30 14.81 -11.74
CA LEU A 297 46.91 14.36 -11.77
C LEU A 297 46.67 13.22 -10.77
N LYS A 298 47.62 12.28 -10.62
CA LYS A 298 47.55 11.24 -9.58
C LYS A 298 47.44 11.85 -8.17
N ALA A 299 48.25 12.88 -7.88
CA ALA A 299 48.20 13.57 -6.59
C ALA A 299 46.83 14.23 -6.35
N ALA A 300 46.25 14.87 -7.38
CA ALA A 300 44.90 15.44 -7.31
C ALA A 300 43.81 14.37 -7.10
N MET A 301 43.93 13.21 -7.74
CA MET A 301 43.00 12.09 -7.55
C MET A 301 43.08 11.53 -6.12
N ILE A 302 44.29 11.36 -5.56
CA ILE A 302 44.48 10.91 -4.17
C ILE A 302 43.90 11.92 -3.18
N ASP A 303 44.14 13.21 -3.39
CA ASP A 303 43.53 14.28 -2.57
C ASP A 303 41.99 14.21 -2.61
N GLU A 304 41.42 13.96 -3.79
CA GLU A 304 39.97 13.82 -3.92
C GLU A 304 39.42 12.54 -3.29
N ALA A 305 40.15 11.42 -3.37
CA ALA A 305 39.80 10.19 -2.68
C ALA A 305 39.80 10.37 -1.15
N LYS A 306 40.74 11.16 -0.59
CA LYS A 306 40.74 11.51 0.85
C LYS A 306 39.48 12.28 1.25
N LYS A 307 39.05 13.24 0.42
CA LYS A 307 37.79 13.98 0.64
C LYS A 307 36.59 13.05 0.55
N ALA A 308 36.55 12.18 -0.47
CA ALA A 308 35.48 11.20 -0.62
C ALA A 308 35.41 10.24 0.58
N ASP A 309 36.55 9.82 1.13
CA ASP A 309 36.64 9.00 2.34
C ASP A 309 35.95 9.70 3.53
N SER A 310 36.27 10.98 3.79
CA SER A 310 35.70 11.72 4.92
C SER A 310 34.27 12.23 4.69
N GLU A 311 33.92 12.63 3.46
CA GLU A 311 32.64 13.30 3.16
C GLU A 311 31.54 12.31 2.75
N VAL A 312 31.91 11.16 2.20
CA VAL A 312 30.96 10.19 1.63
C VAL A 312 31.06 8.84 2.33
N ILE A 313 32.27 8.30 2.54
CA ILE A 313 32.41 6.97 3.16
C ILE A 313 32.15 7.02 4.65
N ASP A 314 32.84 7.89 5.41
CA ASP A 314 32.73 7.93 6.87
C ASP A 314 31.30 8.15 7.40
N PRO A 315 30.46 9.02 6.81
CA PRO A 315 29.06 9.15 7.23
C PRO A 315 28.27 7.85 7.08
N LEU A 316 28.62 6.97 6.14
CA LEU A 316 27.91 5.70 5.91
C LEU A 316 28.17 4.67 7.00
N LEU A 317 29.11 4.92 7.94
CA LEU A 317 29.18 4.14 9.16
C LEU A 317 27.86 4.20 9.92
N GLN A 318 27.18 5.35 9.96
CA GLN A 318 25.94 5.52 10.71
C GLN A 318 24.74 4.93 9.94
N PHE A 319 24.02 4.01 10.56
CA PHE A 319 22.87 3.34 9.95
C PHE A 319 21.74 4.28 9.53
N ARG A 320 21.57 5.41 10.22
CA ARG A 320 20.58 6.44 9.84
C ARG A 320 20.82 7.10 8.48
N ASN A 321 22.01 6.95 7.90
CA ASN A 321 22.38 7.64 6.65
C ASN A 321 22.08 6.81 5.38
N TYR A 322 21.59 5.58 5.50
CA TYR A 322 21.26 4.74 4.35
C TYR A 322 20.15 3.73 4.64
N GLY A 323 19.73 3.00 3.60
CA GLY A 323 18.70 1.96 3.71
C GLY A 323 17.26 2.50 3.72
N LEU A 324 16.32 1.55 3.77
CA LEU A 324 14.89 1.81 3.87
C LEU A 324 14.55 2.19 5.31
N GLN A 325 13.88 3.32 5.48
CA GLN A 325 13.39 3.78 6.78
C GLN A 325 12.08 3.06 7.13
N LEU A 326 11.96 2.61 8.36
CA LEU A 326 10.84 1.88 8.93
C LEU A 326 10.22 2.72 10.08
N PRO A 327 9.01 2.35 10.56
CA PRO A 327 8.42 2.99 11.74
C PRO A 327 9.37 3.00 12.95
N ASP A 328 9.19 3.99 13.82
CA ASP A 328 9.99 4.19 15.04
C ASP A 328 11.51 4.32 14.79
N HIS A 329 11.89 4.84 13.61
CA HIS A 329 13.27 5.12 13.18
C HIS A 329 14.18 3.90 13.10
N TRP A 330 13.60 2.72 12.90
CA TRP A 330 14.35 1.55 12.42
C TRP A 330 14.71 1.72 10.95
N SER A 331 15.77 1.05 10.51
CA SER A 331 16.15 0.98 9.09
C SER A 331 16.57 -0.43 8.69
N THR A 332 16.50 -0.73 7.40
CA THR A 332 16.90 -2.04 6.83
C THR A 332 17.38 -1.91 5.39
N ILE A 333 17.96 -2.97 4.83
CA ILE A 333 18.29 -3.08 3.40
C ILE A 333 17.44 -4.18 2.73
N SER A 334 17.07 -3.98 1.46
CA SER A 334 16.24 -4.92 0.68
C SER A 334 17.02 -5.92 -0.16
N ASN A 335 18.31 -5.71 -0.40
CA ASN A 335 19.14 -6.56 -1.27
C ASN A 335 19.88 -7.67 -0.52
N GLY A 336 20.50 -7.38 0.64
CA GLY A 336 21.25 -8.32 1.48
C GLY A 336 22.28 -9.13 0.69
N ALA A 337 23.48 -8.59 0.46
CA ALA A 337 24.54 -9.27 -0.31
C ALA A 337 24.16 -9.76 -1.72
N ALA A 338 23.06 -9.26 -2.28
CA ALA A 338 22.70 -9.38 -3.69
C ALA A 338 22.55 -7.97 -4.29
N PHE A 339 23.62 -7.19 -4.20
CA PHE A 339 23.64 -5.76 -4.51
C PHE A 339 23.52 -5.45 -6.00
N GLY A 340 24.10 -6.28 -6.88
CA GLY A 340 24.04 -6.05 -8.33
C GLY A 340 24.64 -4.69 -8.72
N THR A 341 23.82 -3.76 -9.20
CA THR A 341 24.23 -2.38 -9.53
C THR A 341 23.85 -1.35 -8.46
N ASP A 342 23.35 -1.77 -7.30
CA ASP A 342 23.11 -0.89 -6.14
C ASP A 342 24.43 -0.60 -5.41
N TYR A 343 25.23 0.28 -6.02
CA TYR A 343 26.55 0.65 -5.49
C TYR A 343 26.46 1.42 -4.17
N PHE A 344 25.36 2.16 -3.95
CA PHE A 344 25.20 2.96 -2.76
C PHE A 344 25.03 2.06 -1.53
N SER A 345 24.06 1.13 -1.57
CA SER A 345 23.86 0.19 -0.47
C SER A 345 25.07 -0.72 -0.29
N ARG A 346 25.72 -1.17 -1.36
CA ARG A 346 26.93 -2.01 -1.27
C ARG A 346 28.03 -1.30 -0.52
N THR A 347 28.32 -0.04 -0.87
CA THR A 347 29.40 0.74 -0.26
C THR A 347 29.07 1.09 1.17
N ALA A 348 27.82 1.48 1.44
CA ALA A 348 27.36 1.77 2.79
C ALA A 348 27.53 0.56 3.71
N VAL A 349 27.04 -0.61 3.28
CA VAL A 349 27.18 -1.87 4.02
C VAL A 349 28.64 -2.28 4.17
N ALA A 350 29.47 -2.13 3.13
CA ALA A 350 30.89 -2.43 3.21
C ALA A 350 31.60 -1.57 4.27
N ARG A 351 31.14 -0.34 4.50
CA ARG A 351 31.72 0.56 5.51
C ARG A 351 31.19 0.31 6.93
N SER A 352 29.90 0.01 7.08
CA SER A 352 29.26 -0.04 8.40
C SER A 352 29.19 -1.45 9.01
N ASN A 353 29.05 -2.48 8.18
CA ASN A 353 28.80 -3.86 8.59
C ASN A 353 29.10 -4.88 7.48
N ILE A 354 30.31 -4.83 6.90
CA ILE A 354 30.69 -5.70 5.78
C ILE A 354 30.48 -7.18 6.09
N PHE A 355 30.21 -7.96 5.05
CA PHE A 355 29.80 -9.36 5.16
C PHE A 355 28.42 -9.55 5.78
N VAL A 356 27.43 -8.76 5.34
CA VAL A 356 26.00 -9.10 5.52
C VAL A 356 25.64 -10.35 4.73
N ASN A 357 24.79 -11.20 5.30
CA ASN A 357 24.30 -12.40 4.61
C ASN A 357 23.24 -12.06 3.55
N GLN A 358 22.91 -13.05 2.71
CA GLN A 358 21.70 -12.96 1.90
C GLN A 358 20.47 -12.80 2.77
N GLN A 359 19.45 -12.09 2.29
CA GLN A 359 18.25 -11.85 3.09
C GLN A 359 17.58 -13.15 3.57
N LYS A 360 17.57 -14.19 2.74
CA LYS A 360 17.02 -15.53 3.10
C LYS A 360 17.81 -16.22 4.21
N GLU A 361 19.07 -15.85 4.39
CA GLU A 361 19.95 -16.37 5.44
C GLU A 361 19.81 -15.52 6.71
N THR A 362 19.84 -14.19 6.58
CA THR A 362 19.66 -13.25 7.69
C THR A 362 19.10 -11.92 7.19
N LYS A 363 18.04 -11.44 7.85
CA LYS A 363 17.54 -10.07 7.69
C LYS A 363 18.06 -9.22 8.85
N TYR A 364 18.46 -8.00 8.53
CA TYR A 364 19.03 -7.06 9.50
C TYR A 364 18.18 -5.81 9.65
N PHE A 365 18.07 -5.32 10.88
CA PHE A 365 17.42 -4.05 11.19
C PHE A 365 18.30 -3.23 12.12
N TYR A 366 18.36 -1.94 11.87
CA TYR A 366 19.30 -1.02 12.52
C TYR A 366 18.56 0.12 13.16
N GLN A 367 19.05 0.62 14.29
CA GLN A 367 18.50 1.80 14.94
C GLN A 367 19.61 2.64 15.57
N ASP A 368 19.68 3.90 15.13
CA ASP A 368 20.57 4.92 15.70
C ASP A 368 19.80 5.98 16.49
N LEU A 369 18.49 6.09 16.26
CA LEU A 369 17.64 7.14 16.79
C LEU A 369 16.57 6.55 17.72
N ASP A 370 16.24 7.26 18.79
CA ASP A 370 15.09 6.95 19.63
C ASP A 370 13.77 7.40 18.97
N LYS A 371 12.64 7.14 19.64
CA LYS A 371 11.30 7.49 19.14
C LYS A 371 11.11 8.98 18.82
N SER A 372 11.84 9.87 19.50
CA SER A 372 11.79 11.32 19.26
C SER A 372 12.65 11.77 18.07
N GLY A 373 13.45 10.87 17.50
CA GLY A 373 14.43 11.18 16.46
C GLY A 373 15.80 11.62 17.03
N THR A 374 16.03 11.47 18.33
CA THR A 374 17.30 11.84 18.99
C THR A 374 18.29 10.68 18.92
N ARG A 375 19.58 10.96 18.79
CA ARG A 375 20.63 9.93 18.79
C ARG A 375 20.61 9.11 20.08
N LEU A 376 20.60 7.78 19.94
CA LEU A 376 20.76 6.85 21.06
C LEU A 376 22.10 7.09 21.77
N ASN A 377 22.01 7.55 23.02
CA ASN A 377 23.14 7.83 23.90
C ASN A 377 22.92 7.20 25.28
N GLY A 378 23.97 6.57 25.83
CA GLY A 378 23.90 5.83 27.09
C GLY A 378 23.89 6.68 28.36
N GLN A 379 23.70 8.00 28.26
CA GLN A 379 23.23 8.85 29.37
C GLN A 379 21.75 8.58 29.72
N ASN A 380 20.98 8.02 28.78
CA ASN A 380 19.55 7.80 28.93
C ASN A 380 19.21 6.32 29.11
N SER A 381 17.98 6.09 29.55
CA SER A 381 17.39 4.76 29.69
C SER A 381 16.36 4.49 28.60
N TYR A 382 16.52 3.38 27.88
CA TYR A 382 15.61 2.96 26.82
C TYR A 382 15.03 1.58 27.10
N SER A 383 13.97 1.24 26.36
CA SER A 383 13.43 -0.10 26.31
C SER A 383 12.98 -0.47 24.90
N VAL A 384 13.13 -1.75 24.55
CA VAL A 384 12.59 -2.34 23.32
C VAL A 384 11.58 -3.39 23.75
N THR A 385 10.31 -3.20 23.40
CA THR A 385 9.23 -4.12 23.78
C THR A 385 8.67 -4.83 22.57
N PHE A 386 8.75 -6.15 22.59
CA PHE A 386 8.04 -7.04 21.66
C PHE A 386 6.73 -7.45 22.31
N ALA A 387 5.59 -7.15 21.68
CA ALA A 387 4.30 -7.62 22.18
C ALA A 387 4.22 -9.16 22.18
N LYS A 388 3.25 -9.73 22.91
CA LYS A 388 3.05 -11.18 22.96
C LYS A 388 2.91 -11.76 21.54
N GLY A 389 3.73 -12.75 21.21
CA GLY A 389 3.75 -13.36 19.88
C GLY A 389 4.39 -12.51 18.77
N GLN A 390 4.99 -11.36 19.10
CA GLN A 390 5.58 -10.41 18.15
C GLN A 390 7.11 -10.35 18.25
N LEU A 391 7.75 -11.45 18.65
CA LEU A 391 9.20 -11.59 18.50
C LEU A 391 9.57 -11.57 16.99
N PRO A 392 10.83 -11.24 16.63
CA PRO A 392 11.26 -11.29 15.24
C PRO A 392 10.92 -12.66 14.60
N PRO A 393 10.19 -12.68 13.46
CA PRO A 393 9.66 -13.92 12.91
C PRO A 393 10.75 -14.67 12.13
N VAL A 394 11.23 -15.76 12.73
CA VAL A 394 12.42 -16.50 12.29
C VAL A 394 12.20 -18.00 12.41
N LYS A 395 12.76 -18.77 11.48
CA LYS A 395 12.89 -20.23 11.57
C LYS A 395 14.19 -20.69 12.22
N GLY A 396 15.19 -19.79 12.28
CA GLY A 396 16.48 -20.02 12.92
C GLY A 396 16.46 -19.49 14.34
N PHE A 397 16.88 -18.24 14.49
CA PHE A 397 16.94 -17.53 15.77
C PHE A 397 17.00 -16.02 15.54
N TRP A 398 16.84 -15.24 16.61
CA TRP A 398 16.97 -13.80 16.55
C TRP A 398 17.86 -13.26 17.68
N SER A 399 18.42 -12.07 17.46
CA SER A 399 19.12 -11.30 18.49
C SER A 399 18.99 -9.81 18.29
N LEU A 400 19.02 -9.07 19.40
CA LEU A 400 19.22 -7.63 19.50
C LEU A 400 20.63 -7.42 20.07
N THR A 401 21.49 -6.76 19.30
CA THR A 401 22.89 -6.50 19.65
C THR A 401 23.12 -5.02 19.84
N LEU A 402 23.95 -4.66 20.83
CA LEU A 402 24.36 -3.27 21.07
C LEU A 402 25.80 -3.07 20.59
N TYR A 403 26.03 -1.96 19.90
CA TYR A 403 27.35 -1.50 19.51
C TYR A 403 27.61 -0.07 19.97
N ASN A 404 28.87 0.25 20.28
CA ASN A 404 29.31 1.62 20.51
C ASN A 404 29.31 2.45 19.22
N GLU A 405 29.67 3.73 19.31
CA GLU A 405 29.79 4.66 18.18
C GLU A 405 30.70 4.19 17.03
N GLN A 406 31.62 3.25 17.29
CA GLN A 406 32.52 2.65 16.30
C GLN A 406 32.02 1.32 15.75
N HIS A 407 30.78 0.93 16.08
CA HIS A 407 30.16 -0.34 15.66
C HIS A 407 30.82 -1.60 16.25
N PHE A 408 31.46 -1.48 17.43
CA PHE A 408 32.03 -2.60 18.19
C PHE A 408 31.32 -2.79 19.53
N PHE A 409 31.55 -3.95 20.14
CA PHE A 409 31.01 -4.25 21.46
C PHE A 409 31.51 -3.25 22.50
N SER A 410 30.62 -2.86 23.41
CA SER A 410 30.97 -2.03 24.58
C SER A 410 31.21 -2.93 25.79
N PRO A 411 32.47 -3.09 26.27
CA PRO A 411 32.80 -3.88 27.44
C PRO A 411 31.88 -3.56 28.64
N ASN A 412 31.42 -4.60 29.33
CA ASN A 412 30.56 -4.48 30.49
C ASN A 412 30.73 -5.68 31.43
N ASP A 413 30.35 -5.49 32.70
CA ASP A 413 30.55 -6.48 33.78
C ASP A 413 29.77 -7.78 33.56
N LEU A 414 28.62 -7.71 32.86
CA LEU A 414 27.82 -8.89 32.51
C LEU A 414 28.42 -9.71 31.36
N LYS A 415 29.43 -9.16 30.66
CA LYS A 415 29.95 -9.70 29.40
C LYS A 415 28.83 -10.02 28.40
N ARG A 416 27.78 -9.19 28.40
CA ARG A 416 26.58 -9.35 27.58
C ARG A 416 26.52 -8.25 26.54
N TYR A 417 26.48 -8.66 25.28
CA TYR A 417 26.55 -7.74 24.15
C TYR A 417 25.39 -7.94 23.16
N SER A 418 24.69 -9.09 23.24
CA SER A 418 23.43 -9.34 22.57
C SER A 418 22.43 -10.06 23.48
N ILE A 419 21.15 -9.86 23.22
CA ILE A 419 20.03 -10.59 23.81
C ILE A 419 19.17 -11.21 22.71
N GLY A 420 18.72 -12.45 22.88
CA GLY A 420 17.78 -13.11 21.98
C GLY A 420 17.59 -14.58 22.29
N THR A 421 17.38 -15.40 21.27
CA THR A 421 17.09 -16.85 21.39
C THR A 421 18.18 -17.64 22.13
N LYS A 422 19.42 -17.16 22.14
CA LYS A 422 20.54 -17.79 22.85
C LYS A 422 20.41 -17.70 24.38
N ASN A 423 19.67 -16.71 24.89
CA ASN A 423 19.50 -16.50 26.32
C ASN A 423 18.31 -17.33 26.81
N LYS A 424 18.57 -18.33 27.65
CA LYS A 424 17.53 -19.25 28.17
C LYS A 424 16.81 -18.72 29.42
N THR A 425 17.17 -17.52 29.88
CA THR A 425 16.71 -16.95 31.15
C THR A 425 15.88 -15.68 30.99
N LEU A 426 15.50 -15.32 29.75
CA LEU A 426 14.65 -14.16 29.49
C LEU A 426 13.27 -14.35 30.14
N GLN A 427 12.74 -13.28 30.72
CA GLN A 427 11.46 -13.28 31.40
C GLN A 427 10.44 -12.48 30.61
N ALA A 428 9.30 -13.08 30.31
CA ALA A 428 8.17 -12.36 29.74
C ALA A 428 7.45 -11.55 30.83
N ASN A 429 6.86 -10.43 30.43
CA ASN A 429 5.95 -9.65 31.24
C ASN A 429 4.64 -10.44 31.49
N ALA A 430 3.82 -9.99 32.44
CA ALA A 430 2.56 -10.64 32.79
C ALA A 430 1.56 -10.74 31.62
N ASP A 431 1.60 -9.81 30.67
CA ASP A 431 0.80 -9.80 29.45
C ASP A 431 1.38 -10.70 28.33
N GLY A 432 2.50 -11.37 28.58
CA GLY A 432 3.23 -12.21 27.63
C GLY A 432 4.13 -11.45 26.65
N SER A 433 4.25 -10.12 26.77
CA SER A 433 5.24 -9.34 26.02
C SER A 433 6.66 -9.57 26.56
N LEU A 434 7.68 -9.25 25.75
CA LEU A 434 9.09 -9.27 26.16
C LEU A 434 9.65 -7.85 26.06
N THR A 435 10.03 -7.28 27.20
CA THR A 435 10.71 -5.98 27.27
C THR A 435 12.20 -6.18 27.52
N ILE A 436 13.04 -5.63 26.65
CA ILE A 436 14.49 -5.53 26.81
C ILE A 436 14.84 -4.14 27.30
N TYR A 437 15.57 -4.06 28.41
CA TYR A 437 16.05 -2.79 28.97
C TYR A 437 17.41 -2.46 28.37
N VAL A 438 17.59 -1.24 27.87
CA VAL A 438 18.81 -0.79 27.20
C VAL A 438 19.28 0.49 27.88
N GLN A 439 20.25 0.37 28.79
CA GLN A 439 20.72 1.47 29.64
C GLN A 439 22.05 1.13 30.34
N SER A 440 22.75 2.12 30.88
CA SER A 440 24.09 1.94 31.46
C SER A 440 24.09 1.37 32.87
N GLU A 441 23.03 1.63 33.64
CA GLU A 441 22.87 1.16 35.02
C GLU A 441 21.83 0.04 35.11
N SER A 442 21.98 -0.86 36.09
CA SER A 442 21.06 -1.99 36.24
C SER A 442 19.61 -1.51 36.45
N PRO A 443 18.61 -2.07 35.72
CA PRO A 443 17.18 -1.78 35.93
C PRO A 443 16.62 -2.30 37.28
N GLY A 444 17.44 -3.00 38.06
CA GLY A 444 17.02 -3.76 39.25
C GLY A 444 17.18 -5.27 39.03
N LYS A 445 17.49 -6.00 40.13
CA LYS A 445 17.84 -7.42 40.10
C LYS A 445 16.81 -8.32 39.42
N ASP A 446 15.52 -7.97 39.52
CA ASP A 446 14.39 -8.68 38.90
C ASP A 446 14.35 -8.53 37.37
N LYS A 447 15.04 -7.54 36.81
CA LYS A 447 15.03 -7.19 35.37
C LYS A 447 16.35 -7.44 34.66
N GLU A 448 17.40 -7.82 35.38
CA GLU A 448 18.74 -8.06 34.83
C GLU A 448 18.79 -9.18 33.79
N SER A 449 17.86 -10.14 33.84
CA SER A 449 17.71 -11.17 32.81
C SER A 449 17.47 -10.58 31.42
N ASN A 450 16.71 -9.48 31.34
CA ASN A 450 16.35 -8.80 30.09
C ASN A 450 17.16 -7.50 29.85
N TRP A 451 18.24 -7.27 30.59
CA TRP A 451 19.03 -6.04 30.50
C TRP A 451 20.23 -6.18 29.55
N LEU A 452 20.36 -5.22 28.64
CA LEU A 452 21.48 -5.02 27.74
C LEU A 452 22.25 -3.73 28.11
N PRO A 453 23.46 -3.83 28.71
CA PRO A 453 24.21 -2.66 29.16
C PRO A 453 24.70 -1.75 28.02
N THR A 454 24.50 -0.44 28.15
CA THR A 454 25.00 0.59 27.22
C THR A 454 26.33 1.20 27.71
N PRO A 455 27.18 1.78 26.84
CA PRO A 455 28.31 2.59 27.29
C PRO A 455 27.83 3.84 28.04
N LYS A 456 28.51 4.23 29.13
CA LYS A 456 28.12 5.43 29.90
C LYS A 456 28.37 6.70 29.09
N GLY A 457 27.29 7.41 28.79
CA GLY A 457 27.29 8.73 28.15
C GLY A 457 27.86 8.84 26.74
N ALA A 458 28.10 7.71 26.08
CA ALA A 458 28.51 7.67 24.68
C ALA A 458 27.35 7.21 23.79
N ASP A 459 27.46 7.54 22.51
CA ASP A 459 26.52 7.09 21.49
C ASP A 459 26.64 5.58 21.26
N PHE A 460 25.50 4.96 20.94
CA PHE A 460 25.43 3.53 20.66
C PHE A 460 24.39 3.24 19.58
N SER A 461 24.48 2.08 18.95
CA SER A 461 23.53 1.64 17.92
C SER A 461 22.97 0.28 18.27
N LEU A 462 21.70 0.07 17.93
CA LEU A 462 21.01 -1.21 18.09
C LEU A 462 20.89 -1.93 16.76
N TYR A 463 21.01 -3.25 16.82
CA TYR A 463 21.13 -4.09 15.63
C TYR A 463 20.37 -5.41 15.83
N ILE A 464 19.23 -5.56 15.16
CA ILE A 464 18.47 -6.81 15.17
C ILE A 464 18.92 -7.71 14.02
N ARG A 465 19.17 -8.98 14.34
CA ARG A 465 19.44 -10.05 13.37
C ARG A 465 18.31 -11.06 13.42
N ALA A 466 17.65 -11.29 12.28
CA ALA A 466 16.62 -12.31 12.11
C ALA A 466 17.17 -13.41 11.19
N TYR A 467 17.63 -14.53 11.76
CA TYR A 467 18.25 -15.64 11.03
C TYR A 467 17.20 -16.61 10.48
N TRP A 468 17.34 -16.96 9.20
CA TRP A 468 16.30 -17.68 8.44
C TRP A 468 14.93 -17.00 8.61
N PRO A 469 14.82 -15.73 8.19
CA PRO A 469 13.64 -14.92 8.43
C PRO A 469 12.42 -15.50 7.71
N GLU A 470 11.26 -15.36 8.33
CA GLU A 470 9.99 -15.60 7.67
C GLU A 470 9.60 -14.43 6.75
N PRO A 471 8.63 -14.61 5.83
CA PRO A 471 8.22 -13.56 4.89
C PRO A 471 7.91 -12.21 5.54
N ALA A 472 7.34 -12.19 6.75
CA ALA A 472 7.06 -10.96 7.49
C ALA A 472 8.33 -10.13 7.76
N ALA A 473 9.41 -10.75 8.25
CA ALA A 473 10.69 -10.06 8.47
C ALA A 473 11.33 -9.63 7.15
N LEU A 474 11.23 -10.42 6.08
CA LEU A 474 11.77 -10.06 4.76
C LEU A 474 11.16 -8.76 4.21
N ASN A 475 9.86 -8.55 4.46
CA ASN A 475 9.10 -7.36 4.07
C ASN A 475 9.32 -6.14 4.98
N GLY A 476 10.23 -6.22 5.95
CA GLY A 476 10.58 -5.09 6.81
C GLY A 476 9.77 -5.01 8.12
N HIS A 477 9.04 -6.07 8.49
CA HIS A 477 8.28 -6.10 9.75
C HIS A 477 9.09 -6.73 10.89
N LEU A 478 9.33 -5.97 11.95
CA LEU A 478 9.89 -6.44 13.22
C LEU A 478 8.76 -7.02 14.10
N GLY A 479 8.32 -8.22 13.77
CA GLY A 479 7.25 -8.96 14.45
C GLY A 479 6.54 -9.92 13.50
N ALA A 480 6.01 -11.04 13.99
CA ALA A 480 5.12 -11.87 13.18
C ALA A 480 3.97 -10.98 12.69
N GLN A 481 3.70 -10.98 11.37
CA GLN A 481 2.49 -10.32 10.90
C GLN A 481 1.35 -10.92 11.74
N ALA A 482 0.59 -10.09 12.44
CA ALA A 482 -0.75 -10.52 12.82
C ALA A 482 -1.33 -11.01 11.50
N ALA A 483 -1.69 -12.30 11.42
CA ALA A 483 -2.35 -12.86 10.24
C ALA A 483 -3.37 -11.82 9.77
N THR A 484 -3.51 -11.60 8.47
CA THR A 484 -4.55 -10.67 8.02
C THR A 484 -5.86 -11.06 8.70
N HIS A 485 -6.75 -10.11 8.98
CA HIS A 485 -8.01 -10.40 9.66
C HIS A 485 -8.71 -11.64 9.06
N TYR A 486 -8.62 -11.80 7.74
CA TYR A 486 -9.13 -12.96 7.01
C TYR A 486 -8.38 -14.27 7.30
N GLU A 487 -7.05 -14.26 7.33
CA GLU A 487 -6.24 -15.42 7.73
C GLU A 487 -6.48 -15.79 9.20
N GLN A 488 -6.61 -14.81 10.11
CA GLN A 488 -6.93 -15.07 11.52
C GLN A 488 -8.25 -15.83 11.67
N LEU A 489 -9.29 -15.40 10.95
CA LEU A 489 -10.59 -16.05 10.98
C LEU A 489 -10.56 -17.43 10.33
N ALA A 490 -9.84 -17.58 9.20
CA ALA A 490 -9.74 -18.83 8.47
C ALA A 490 -8.96 -19.91 9.24
N ASP A 491 -7.94 -19.50 10.00
CA ASP A 491 -7.05 -20.39 10.75
C ASP A 491 -7.54 -20.66 12.19
N LEU A 492 -8.75 -20.23 12.57
CA LEU A 492 -9.31 -20.49 13.90
C LEU A 492 -9.37 -22.00 14.18
N PRO A 493 -8.77 -22.47 15.28
CA PRO A 493 -8.61 -23.90 15.51
C PRO A 493 -9.94 -24.57 15.88
N PHE A 494 -10.10 -25.81 15.40
CA PHE A 494 -11.14 -26.71 15.88
C PHE A 494 -10.56 -27.64 16.94
N ALA A 495 -11.16 -27.66 18.14
CA ALA A 495 -10.84 -28.59 19.22
C ALA A 495 -11.97 -29.64 19.33
N GLY A 496 -11.63 -30.91 19.13
CA GLY A 496 -12.62 -32.00 19.20
C GLY A 496 -13.72 -31.92 18.12
N GLY A 497 -13.46 -31.26 16.99
CA GLY A 497 -14.42 -31.09 15.91
C GLY A 497 -15.33 -29.85 16.02
N TYR A 498 -15.09 -28.98 17.01
CA TYR A 498 -15.82 -27.72 17.19
C TYR A 498 -14.85 -26.52 17.23
N PRO A 499 -15.25 -25.33 16.77
CA PRO A 499 -14.49 -24.12 17.08
C PRO A 499 -14.37 -23.93 18.59
N THR A 500 -13.27 -23.36 19.06
CA THR A 500 -13.15 -22.98 20.48
C THR A 500 -14.22 -21.96 20.86
N LEU A 501 -14.60 -21.87 22.15
CA LEU A 501 -15.61 -20.89 22.60
C LEU A 501 -15.22 -19.44 22.23
N GLU A 502 -13.92 -19.13 22.32
CA GLU A 502 -13.37 -17.85 21.87
C GLU A 502 -13.52 -17.68 20.35
N GLY A 503 -13.17 -18.71 19.57
CA GLY A 503 -13.35 -18.71 18.11
C GLY A 503 -14.82 -18.53 17.69
N VAL A 504 -15.77 -19.13 18.43
CA VAL A 504 -17.21 -18.91 18.20
C VAL A 504 -17.57 -17.44 18.40
N ALA A 505 -17.14 -16.81 19.49
CA ALA A 505 -17.42 -15.40 19.74
C ALA A 505 -16.82 -14.48 18.67
N GLN A 506 -15.58 -14.77 18.23
CA GLN A 506 -14.93 -14.03 17.15
C GLN A 506 -15.70 -14.16 15.83
N LEU A 507 -16.10 -15.37 15.44
CA LEU A 507 -16.88 -15.63 14.23
C LEU A 507 -18.28 -15.01 14.29
N GLN A 508 -18.92 -14.96 15.47
CA GLN A 508 -20.21 -14.31 15.66
C GLN A 508 -20.12 -12.79 15.52
N ASN A 509 -19.08 -12.17 16.08
CA ASN A 509 -18.82 -10.74 15.91
C ASN A 509 -18.51 -10.42 14.44
N GLU A 510 -17.69 -11.23 13.78
CA GLU A 510 -17.42 -11.07 12.35
C GLU A 510 -18.70 -11.17 11.52
N LEU A 511 -19.55 -12.17 11.78
CA LEU A 511 -20.82 -12.33 11.09
C LEU A 511 -21.73 -11.12 11.31
N LEU A 512 -21.80 -10.58 12.53
CA LEU A 512 -22.57 -9.37 12.83
C LEU A 512 -22.03 -8.16 12.05
N PHE A 513 -20.72 -7.99 12.03
CA PHE A 513 -20.04 -6.93 11.29
C PHE A 513 -20.35 -7.01 9.79
N GLN A 514 -20.20 -8.18 9.19
CA GLN A 514 -20.52 -8.41 7.77
C GLN A 514 -21.99 -8.11 7.46
N ARG A 515 -22.92 -8.58 8.30
CA ARG A 515 -24.36 -8.29 8.15
C ARG A 515 -24.66 -6.80 8.25
N ALA A 516 -24.02 -6.10 9.17
CA ALA A 516 -24.17 -4.66 9.35
C ALA A 516 -23.67 -3.90 8.12
N VAL A 517 -22.49 -4.26 7.59
CA VAL A 517 -21.94 -3.66 6.37
C VAL A 517 -22.88 -3.86 5.18
N GLN A 518 -23.32 -5.10 4.92
CA GLN A 518 -24.19 -5.40 3.79
C GLN A 518 -25.57 -4.73 3.91
N SER A 519 -26.13 -4.69 5.13
CA SER A 519 -27.41 -4.02 5.39
C SER A 519 -27.32 -2.51 5.17
N TYR A 520 -26.21 -1.88 5.58
CA TYR A 520 -25.97 -0.46 5.32
C TYR A 520 -25.90 -0.18 3.80
N ILE A 521 -25.12 -0.97 3.07
CA ILE A 521 -24.95 -0.83 1.60
C ILE A 521 -26.29 -0.96 0.87
N TRP A 522 -27.10 -1.96 1.24
CA TRP A 522 -28.45 -2.15 0.69
C TRP A 522 -29.38 -0.98 1.03
N ALA A 523 -29.35 -0.50 2.28
CA ALA A 523 -30.23 0.55 2.76
C ALA A 523 -29.83 1.96 2.32
N LEU A 524 -28.68 2.14 1.68
CA LEU A 524 -28.14 3.47 1.37
C LEU A 524 -29.11 4.42 0.64
N PRO A 525 -29.88 3.97 -0.37
CA PRO A 525 -30.88 4.83 -1.02
C PRO A 525 -31.98 5.31 -0.07
N ALA A 526 -32.43 4.43 0.83
CA ALA A 526 -33.42 4.73 1.86
C ALA A 526 -32.88 5.67 2.93
N LEU A 527 -31.66 5.43 3.41
CA LEU A 527 -30.97 6.34 4.32
C LEU A 527 -30.84 7.74 3.71
N ASN A 528 -30.49 7.83 2.43
CA ASN A 528 -30.38 9.11 1.73
C ASN A 528 -31.73 9.84 1.64
N MET A 529 -32.81 9.19 1.20
CA MET A 529 -34.15 9.82 1.14
C MET A 529 -34.68 10.20 2.52
N TYR A 530 -34.44 9.36 3.51
CA TYR A 530 -34.90 9.61 4.87
C TYR A 530 -34.12 10.75 5.53
N ALA A 531 -32.80 10.85 5.31
CA ALA A 531 -31.99 11.97 5.76
C ALA A 531 -32.37 13.29 5.06
N MET A 532 -32.67 13.22 3.76
CA MET A 532 -33.20 14.34 2.99
C MET A 532 -34.52 14.86 3.56
N LYS A 533 -35.46 13.96 3.88
CA LYS A 533 -36.70 14.28 4.58
C LYS A 533 -36.43 14.94 5.94
N GLU A 534 -35.74 14.26 6.84
CA GLU A 534 -35.51 14.76 8.22
C GLU A 534 -34.77 16.11 8.23
N GLY A 535 -33.76 16.29 7.37
CA GLY A 535 -33.00 17.53 7.25
C GLY A 535 -33.85 18.69 6.70
N SER A 536 -34.66 18.42 5.67
CA SER A 536 -35.60 19.39 5.11
C SER A 536 -36.67 19.78 6.11
N GLU A 537 -37.34 18.81 6.73
CA GLU A 537 -38.44 19.06 7.68
C GLU A 537 -37.98 19.82 8.91
N LYS A 538 -36.80 19.50 9.44
CA LYS A 538 -36.19 20.22 10.56
C LYS A 538 -35.95 21.70 10.24
N THR A 539 -35.70 22.03 8.98
CA THR A 539 -35.28 23.37 8.57
C THR A 539 -36.44 24.20 8.02
N PHE A 540 -37.35 23.58 7.27
CA PHE A 540 -38.38 24.25 6.50
C PHE A 540 -39.81 23.93 6.95
N GLY A 541 -39.98 22.97 7.85
CA GLY A 541 -41.29 22.49 8.31
C GLY A 541 -41.68 21.14 7.70
N ALA A 542 -42.56 20.42 8.41
CA ALA A 542 -43.03 19.10 8.02
C ALA A 542 -44.49 19.12 7.56
N GLY A 543 -44.82 18.26 6.59
CA GLY A 543 -46.19 18.02 6.12
C GLY A 543 -46.29 17.98 4.60
N TYR A 544 -47.34 17.31 4.09
CA TYR A 544 -47.59 17.19 2.66
C TYR A 544 -47.73 18.53 1.93
N ASN A 545 -48.09 19.60 2.65
CA ASN A 545 -48.32 20.94 2.12
C ASN A 545 -47.07 21.82 2.10
N VAL A 546 -45.93 21.33 2.60
CA VAL A 546 -44.67 22.09 2.66
C VAL A 546 -43.76 21.65 1.51
N LEU A 547 -43.50 22.54 0.57
CA LEU A 547 -42.65 22.28 -0.60
C LEU A 547 -41.57 23.37 -0.73
N PRO A 548 -40.41 23.19 -0.06
CA PRO A 548 -39.28 24.12 -0.18
C PRO A 548 -38.82 24.27 -1.62
N ILE A 549 -38.60 25.53 -2.04
CA ILE A 549 -38.10 25.90 -3.37
C ILE A 549 -36.78 26.65 -3.19
N TRP A 550 -35.73 26.22 -3.88
CA TRP A 550 -34.53 27.03 -4.07
C TRP A 550 -34.86 28.11 -5.11
N LYS A 551 -35.49 29.20 -4.66
CA LYS A 551 -35.96 30.31 -5.50
C LYS A 551 -34.82 31.03 -6.21
N ASP A 552 -33.63 30.99 -5.63
CA ASP A 552 -32.36 31.31 -6.27
C ASP A 552 -31.65 30.01 -6.68
N ARG A 553 -30.57 30.09 -7.45
CA ARG A 553 -29.76 28.90 -7.77
C ARG A 553 -29.26 28.23 -6.47
N LEU A 554 -29.41 26.90 -6.39
CA LEU A 554 -28.89 26.11 -5.28
C LEU A 554 -27.36 26.24 -5.19
N ASN A 555 -26.83 26.55 -4.01
CA ASN A 555 -25.39 26.72 -3.76
C ASN A 555 -24.81 25.61 -2.85
N ALA A 556 -23.49 25.60 -2.69
CA ALA A 556 -22.75 24.58 -1.94
C ALA A 556 -23.09 24.52 -0.43
N LYS A 557 -23.79 25.51 0.13
CA LYS A 557 -24.27 25.47 1.53
C LYS A 557 -25.48 24.54 1.71
N THR A 558 -26.12 24.12 0.62
CA THR A 558 -27.08 23.01 0.63
C THR A 558 -26.32 21.70 0.53
N ARG A 559 -26.14 21.02 1.65
CA ARG A 559 -25.48 19.71 1.71
C ARG A 559 -26.51 18.63 1.39
N VAL A 560 -26.53 18.24 0.13
CA VAL A 560 -27.35 17.17 -0.45
C VAL A 560 -26.52 16.48 -1.51
N THR A 561 -26.81 15.22 -1.80
CA THR A 561 -26.00 14.44 -2.73
C THR A 561 -26.22 14.88 -4.19
N THR A 562 -25.14 15.26 -4.86
CA THR A 562 -25.01 15.65 -6.29
C THR A 562 -26.02 16.66 -6.86
N PRO A 563 -26.34 17.77 -6.15
CA PRO A 563 -27.30 18.75 -6.64
C PRO A 563 -26.80 19.44 -7.91
N ASN A 564 -27.72 20.06 -8.63
CA ASN A 564 -27.40 20.94 -9.75
C ASN A 564 -27.75 22.38 -9.39
N SER A 565 -26.82 23.30 -9.64
CA SER A 565 -27.01 24.74 -9.46
C SER A 565 -27.62 25.44 -10.69
N ASP A 566 -27.82 24.71 -11.79
CA ASP A 566 -28.20 25.29 -13.10
C ASP A 566 -29.67 25.09 -13.47
N VAL A 567 -30.50 24.70 -12.51
CA VAL A 567 -31.97 24.63 -12.59
C VAL A 567 -32.54 25.03 -11.23
N ILE A 568 -33.81 25.45 -11.20
CA ILE A 568 -34.55 25.66 -9.95
C ILE A 568 -35.06 24.32 -9.45
N TYR A 569 -34.94 24.07 -8.14
CA TYR A 569 -35.43 22.85 -7.50
C TYR A 569 -36.55 23.15 -6.52
N ALA A 570 -37.54 22.27 -6.50
CA ALA A 570 -38.45 22.09 -5.36
C ALA A 570 -38.40 20.63 -4.92
N MET A 571 -38.23 20.39 -3.61
CA MET A 571 -38.08 19.05 -3.03
C MET A 571 -39.08 18.87 -1.89
N GLY A 572 -40.05 17.97 -2.05
CA GLY A 572 -41.07 17.64 -1.05
C GLY A 572 -41.06 16.17 -0.67
N TYR A 573 -41.65 15.86 0.48
CA TYR A 573 -41.71 14.50 1.03
C TYR A 573 -43.13 14.21 1.50
N LEU A 574 -43.73 13.13 1.01
CA LEU A 574 -45.05 12.68 1.42
C LEU A 574 -44.94 11.46 2.34
N ASP A 575 -45.92 11.34 3.23
CA ASP A 575 -46.09 10.18 4.11
C ASP A 575 -47.47 9.56 3.88
N LEU A 576 -47.53 8.55 3.01
CA LEU A 576 -48.77 7.88 2.63
C LEU A 576 -49.38 7.05 3.77
N LYS A 577 -48.61 6.75 4.82
CA LYS A 577 -49.12 6.05 6.01
C LYS A 577 -49.89 7.02 6.91
N GLN A 578 -49.36 8.23 7.05
CA GLN A 578 -49.96 9.28 7.87
C GLN A 578 -51.15 9.94 7.15
N ASP A 579 -50.98 10.31 5.88
CA ASP A 579 -51.92 11.15 5.15
C ASP A 579 -52.86 10.35 4.22
N GLY A 580 -52.57 9.06 3.97
CA GLY A 580 -53.32 8.22 3.05
C GLY A 580 -52.94 8.44 1.58
N PRO A 581 -53.80 8.05 0.61
CA PRO A 581 -53.60 8.34 -0.80
C PRO A 581 -53.51 9.85 -1.06
N MET A 582 -52.52 10.28 -1.84
CA MET A 582 -52.24 11.70 -2.07
C MET A 582 -52.49 12.11 -3.51
N VAL A 583 -53.16 13.25 -3.69
CA VAL A 583 -53.32 13.92 -4.98
C VAL A 583 -52.27 15.01 -5.10
N ILE A 584 -51.58 15.03 -6.24
CA ILE A 584 -50.62 16.06 -6.64
C ILE A 584 -51.16 16.71 -7.93
N GLU A 585 -51.65 17.94 -7.84
CA GLU A 585 -51.99 18.77 -8.99
C GLU A 585 -50.71 19.44 -9.51
N VAL A 586 -50.24 18.97 -10.66
CA VAL A 586 -49.02 19.45 -11.31
C VAL A 586 -49.40 20.53 -12.34
N PRO A 587 -48.87 21.75 -12.22
CA PRO A 587 -49.15 22.81 -13.19
C PRO A 587 -48.46 22.57 -14.54
N PRO A 588 -48.97 23.15 -15.63
CA PRO A 588 -48.34 23.04 -16.95
C PRO A 588 -46.90 23.57 -16.96
N GLY A 589 -46.03 22.94 -17.75
CA GLY A 589 -44.66 23.40 -18.00
C GLY A 589 -43.59 22.95 -17.01
N LEU A 590 -43.94 22.19 -15.96
CA LEU A 590 -42.96 21.59 -15.05
C LEU A 590 -42.30 20.34 -15.64
N GLN A 591 -41.13 19.98 -15.10
CA GLN A 591 -40.54 18.65 -15.24
C GLN A 591 -40.27 18.10 -13.83
N GLY A 592 -40.60 16.83 -13.61
CA GLY A 592 -40.50 16.24 -12.28
C GLY A 592 -40.27 14.75 -12.25
N ILE A 593 -40.07 14.25 -11.02
CA ILE A 593 -40.18 12.84 -10.69
C ILE A 593 -40.94 12.60 -9.40
N LEU A 594 -41.57 11.44 -9.33
CA LEU A 594 -42.03 10.79 -8.10
C LEU A 594 -41.22 9.51 -7.87
N ASP A 595 -40.40 9.52 -6.82
CA ASP A 595 -39.61 8.36 -6.38
C ASP A 595 -40.12 7.85 -5.04
N ASP A 596 -40.01 6.54 -4.84
CA ASP A 596 -40.19 5.93 -3.53
C ASP A 596 -38.93 6.12 -2.66
N PHE A 597 -38.98 5.76 -1.37
CA PHE A 597 -37.84 6.02 -0.48
C PHE A 597 -36.62 5.15 -0.77
N PHE A 598 -36.74 4.08 -1.56
CA PHE A 598 -35.59 3.35 -2.08
C PHE A 598 -35.06 3.95 -3.41
N GLN A 599 -35.49 5.16 -3.76
CA GLN A 599 -35.13 5.89 -4.98
C GLN A 599 -35.53 5.14 -6.25
N ARG A 600 -36.62 4.38 -6.18
CA ARG A 600 -37.19 3.73 -7.35
C ARG A 600 -38.28 4.63 -7.94
N PRO A 601 -38.30 4.81 -9.27
CA PRO A 601 -39.37 5.56 -9.91
C PRO A 601 -40.71 4.88 -9.67
N ILE A 602 -41.68 5.61 -9.13
CA ILE A 602 -43.01 5.08 -8.83
C ILE A 602 -43.73 4.83 -10.15
N CYS A 603 -44.26 3.62 -10.37
CA CYS A 603 -44.93 3.28 -11.61
C CYS A 603 -46.45 3.51 -11.57
N SER A 604 -47.02 3.83 -12.74
CA SER A 604 -48.46 3.95 -12.95
C SER A 604 -49.16 2.60 -12.71
N GLU A 605 -50.38 2.67 -12.18
CA GLU A 605 -51.28 1.51 -12.15
C GLU A 605 -51.74 1.19 -13.57
N GLY A 606 -51.25 0.08 -14.10
CA GLY A 606 -51.49 -0.31 -15.49
C GLY A 606 -50.77 0.60 -16.49
N GLN A 607 -51.26 0.58 -17.74
CA GLN A 607 -50.69 1.34 -18.85
C GLN A 607 -51.51 2.60 -19.11
N ILE A 608 -50.82 3.71 -19.34
CA ILE A 608 -51.39 4.97 -19.83
C ILE A 608 -50.89 5.15 -21.26
N GLU A 609 -51.80 5.20 -22.23
CA GLU A 609 -51.46 5.23 -23.67
C GLU A 609 -50.52 4.07 -24.08
N ALA A 610 -50.84 2.84 -23.67
CA ALA A 610 -50.07 1.61 -23.96
C ALA A 610 -48.64 1.55 -23.38
N ARG A 611 -48.27 2.50 -22.50
CA ARG A 611 -46.98 2.52 -21.79
C ARG A 611 -47.21 2.54 -20.29
N GLN A 612 -46.42 1.74 -19.55
CA GLN A 612 -46.30 1.94 -18.11
C GLN A 612 -45.31 3.09 -17.87
N TRP A 613 -45.77 4.12 -17.18
CA TRP A 613 -44.95 5.28 -16.85
C TRP A 613 -44.37 5.08 -15.46
N CYS A 614 -43.08 5.36 -15.27
CA CYS A 614 -42.43 5.23 -13.98
C CYS A 614 -41.68 6.51 -13.66
N GLY A 615 -42.08 7.16 -12.58
CA GLY A 615 -41.46 8.36 -12.03
C GLY A 615 -41.78 9.65 -12.81
N ASP A 616 -41.74 9.61 -14.14
CA ASP A 616 -41.81 10.82 -14.98
C ASP A 616 -43.09 11.65 -14.78
N VAL A 617 -42.92 12.94 -14.48
CA VAL A 617 -43.98 13.95 -14.33
C VAL A 617 -43.69 15.17 -15.20
N GLY A 618 -44.70 15.77 -15.80
CA GLY A 618 -44.58 17.00 -16.56
C GLY A 618 -44.11 16.76 -18.00
N LEU A 619 -43.17 17.58 -18.49
CA LEU A 619 -42.64 17.49 -19.85
C LEU A 619 -42.28 16.05 -20.33
N PRO A 620 -41.58 15.21 -19.54
CA PRO A 620 -41.29 13.83 -19.91
C PRO A 620 -42.38 12.82 -19.52
N GLY A 621 -43.41 13.24 -18.78
CA GLY A 621 -44.41 12.37 -18.19
C GLY A 621 -45.64 12.14 -19.09
N PRO A 622 -46.60 11.34 -18.60
CA PRO A 622 -47.85 11.05 -19.32
C PRO A 622 -48.71 12.30 -19.59
N ASP A 623 -48.56 13.36 -18.80
CA ASP A 623 -49.25 14.64 -18.99
C ASP A 623 -48.62 15.52 -20.08
N LYS A 624 -47.43 15.14 -20.59
CA LYS A 624 -46.72 15.81 -21.71
C LYS A 624 -46.53 17.32 -21.46
N GLY A 625 -46.34 17.70 -20.19
CA GLY A 625 -46.18 19.08 -19.74
C GLY A 625 -47.44 19.94 -19.76
N LYS A 626 -48.62 19.35 -20.02
CA LYS A 626 -49.91 20.07 -19.99
C LYS A 626 -50.47 20.23 -18.58
N GLY A 627 -49.83 19.61 -17.58
CA GLY A 627 -50.34 19.53 -16.22
C GLY A 627 -51.41 18.43 -16.08
N ALA A 628 -51.46 17.83 -14.90
CA ALA A 628 -52.41 16.76 -14.59
C ALA A 628 -52.56 16.60 -13.07
N LYS A 629 -53.56 15.81 -12.67
CA LYS A 629 -53.70 15.32 -11.29
C LYS A 629 -53.12 13.93 -11.20
N TYR A 630 -52.05 13.78 -10.43
CA TYR A 630 -51.45 12.49 -10.11
C TYR A 630 -52.06 12.00 -8.79
N LEU A 631 -52.46 10.74 -8.74
CA LEU A 631 -52.92 10.09 -7.51
C LEU A 631 -51.87 9.05 -7.10
N VAL A 632 -51.21 9.26 -5.97
CA VAL A 632 -50.20 8.35 -5.43
C VAL A 632 -50.82 7.52 -4.30
N LEU A 633 -50.89 6.21 -4.52
CA LEU A 633 -51.45 5.24 -3.59
C LEU A 633 -50.37 4.63 -2.69
N PRO A 634 -50.67 4.40 -1.39
CA PRO A 634 -49.81 3.59 -0.54
C PRO A 634 -49.73 2.13 -1.01
N PRO A 635 -48.65 1.41 -0.68
CA PRO A 635 -48.42 0.03 -1.13
C PRO A 635 -49.55 -0.94 -0.76
N ASP A 636 -50.17 -0.73 0.39
CA ASP A 636 -51.22 -1.55 0.97
C ASP A 636 -52.64 -1.01 0.75
N TYR A 637 -52.82 0.04 -0.05
CA TYR A 637 -54.15 0.62 -0.31
C TYR A 637 -55.11 -0.39 -0.97
N LYS A 638 -56.30 -0.56 -0.36
CA LYS A 638 -57.39 -1.45 -0.82
C LYS A 638 -58.69 -0.72 -1.18
N GLY A 639 -58.72 0.61 -1.09
CA GLY A 639 -59.92 1.38 -1.41
C GLY A 639 -60.15 1.53 -2.92
N GLU A 640 -61.28 2.13 -3.28
CA GLU A 640 -61.61 2.43 -4.67
C GLU A 640 -60.76 3.57 -5.22
N VAL A 641 -60.28 3.40 -6.47
CA VAL A 641 -59.52 4.43 -7.20
C VAL A 641 -60.51 5.23 -8.05
N PRO A 642 -60.81 6.50 -7.72
CA PRO A 642 -61.72 7.31 -8.52
C PRO A 642 -61.14 7.62 -9.90
N PRO A 643 -61.97 7.83 -10.93
CA PRO A 643 -61.52 8.24 -12.25
C PRO A 643 -60.99 9.69 -12.23
N GLY A 644 -60.26 10.07 -13.29
CA GLY A 644 -59.79 11.44 -13.48
C GLY A 644 -58.38 11.75 -12.95
N TYR A 645 -57.63 10.71 -12.56
CA TYR A 645 -56.24 10.83 -12.08
C TYR A 645 -55.29 9.98 -12.92
N LEU A 646 -54.05 10.42 -13.00
CA LEU A 646 -52.92 9.59 -13.40
C LEU A 646 -52.46 8.83 -12.15
N THR A 647 -52.93 7.59 -11.99
CA THR A 647 -52.75 6.83 -10.75
C THR A 647 -51.43 6.07 -10.73
N TYR A 648 -50.70 6.19 -9.63
CA TYR A 648 -49.38 5.65 -9.35
C TYR A 648 -49.41 4.92 -8.01
N ARG A 649 -48.67 3.83 -7.85
CA ARG A 649 -48.60 3.09 -6.58
C ARG A 649 -47.17 2.98 -6.08
N SER A 650 -46.92 3.58 -4.92
CA SER A 650 -45.62 3.50 -4.25
C SER A 650 -45.42 2.14 -3.60
N ARG A 651 -44.16 1.67 -3.54
CA ARG A 651 -43.76 0.49 -2.76
C ARG A 651 -43.38 0.84 -1.32
N THR A 652 -43.27 2.12 -1.01
CA THR A 652 -43.04 2.68 0.34
C THR A 652 -44.14 3.68 0.69
N TYR A 653 -44.36 3.92 1.97
CA TYR A 653 -45.14 5.02 2.49
C TYR A 653 -44.47 6.37 2.25
N GLY A 654 -43.14 6.45 2.35
CA GLY A 654 -42.41 7.66 1.97
C GLY A 654 -42.42 7.87 0.44
N VAL A 655 -42.68 9.09 -0.01
CA VAL A 655 -42.57 9.49 -1.43
C VAL A 655 -41.77 10.78 -1.56
N PHE A 656 -40.80 10.80 -2.47
CA PHE A 656 -40.05 12.00 -2.84
C PHE A 656 -40.72 12.68 -4.03
N VAL A 657 -41.05 13.97 -3.86
CA VAL A 657 -41.67 14.83 -4.85
C VAL A 657 -40.64 15.84 -5.30
N PHE A 658 -40.23 15.79 -6.57
CA PHE A 658 -39.10 16.59 -7.03
C PHE A 658 -39.35 17.29 -8.34
N TRP A 659 -39.35 18.63 -8.30
CA TRP A 659 -39.56 19.50 -9.46
C TRP A 659 -38.28 20.18 -9.91
N ARG A 660 -38.17 20.32 -11.23
CA ARG A 660 -37.14 21.10 -11.91
C ARG A 660 -37.78 22.19 -12.75
N GLY A 661 -37.28 23.41 -12.56
CA GLY A 661 -37.65 24.59 -13.32
C GLY A 661 -36.47 25.04 -14.15
N PHE A 662 -36.71 25.25 -15.45
CA PHE A 662 -35.68 25.70 -16.37
C PHE A 662 -35.75 27.21 -16.53
N PHE A 663 -34.58 27.85 -16.53
CA PHE A 663 -34.42 29.26 -16.86
C PHE A 663 -33.46 29.40 -18.05
N LYS A 664 -33.57 30.52 -18.77
CA LYS A 664 -32.67 30.86 -19.90
C LYS A 664 -31.61 31.90 -19.51
N ASP A 665 -31.89 32.67 -18.46
CA ASP A 665 -31.02 33.70 -17.92
C ASP A 665 -30.94 33.50 -16.40
N PRO A 666 -29.75 33.27 -15.81
CA PRO A 666 -29.60 33.09 -14.35
C PRO A 666 -29.98 34.34 -13.54
N LYS A 667 -30.26 35.47 -14.20
CA LYS A 667 -30.80 36.69 -13.58
C LYS A 667 -32.33 36.77 -13.59
N GLN A 668 -33.02 35.81 -14.21
CA GLN A 668 -34.48 35.77 -14.36
C GLN A 668 -35.01 34.43 -13.86
N LEU A 669 -35.18 34.31 -12.55
CA LEU A 669 -35.53 33.06 -11.86
C LEU A 669 -37.00 33.02 -11.41
N GLU A 670 -37.70 34.15 -11.46
CA GLU A 670 -39.04 34.33 -10.91
C GLU A 670 -40.09 33.50 -11.67
N ALA A 671 -39.98 33.44 -13.00
CA ALA A 671 -40.94 32.71 -13.84
C ALA A 671 -40.98 31.21 -13.53
N PRO A 672 -39.87 30.45 -13.53
CA PRO A 672 -39.91 29.03 -13.15
C PRO A 672 -40.36 28.82 -11.69
N VAL A 673 -40.02 29.72 -10.78
CA VAL A 673 -40.51 29.66 -9.38
C VAL A 673 -42.02 29.82 -9.31
N ALA A 674 -42.59 30.81 -10.00
CA ALA A 674 -44.03 31.07 -10.02
C ALA A 674 -44.84 29.91 -10.60
N VAL A 675 -44.27 29.13 -11.52
CA VAL A 675 -44.90 27.90 -12.02
C VAL A 675 -44.89 26.82 -10.92
N MET A 676 -43.76 26.62 -10.22
CA MET A 676 -43.69 25.63 -9.14
C MET A 676 -44.66 25.92 -7.99
N GLU A 677 -44.84 27.20 -7.65
CA GLU A 677 -45.76 27.64 -6.58
C GLU A 677 -47.24 27.39 -6.89
N GLN A 678 -47.59 26.99 -8.12
CA GLN A 678 -48.94 26.54 -8.48
C GLN A 678 -49.21 25.08 -8.13
N THR A 679 -48.19 24.33 -7.67
CA THR A 679 -48.35 22.94 -7.24
C THR A 679 -49.34 22.86 -6.07
N ARG A 680 -50.29 21.93 -6.11
CA ARG A 680 -51.16 21.62 -4.96
C ARG A 680 -51.06 20.16 -4.58
N ILE A 681 -50.91 19.88 -3.29
CA ILE A 681 -50.81 18.53 -2.75
C ILE A 681 -51.85 18.38 -1.65
N TYR A 682 -52.66 17.33 -1.69
CA TYR A 682 -53.68 17.08 -0.67
C TYR A 682 -54.11 15.60 -0.60
N PRO A 683 -54.60 15.11 0.56
CA PRO A 683 -55.16 13.77 0.66
C PRO A 683 -56.40 13.57 -0.21
N LEU A 684 -56.55 12.38 -0.79
CA LEU A 684 -57.68 12.03 -1.65
C LEU A 684 -59.02 12.31 -0.93
N GLY A 685 -59.92 13.03 -1.60
CA GLY A 685 -61.22 13.42 -1.05
C GLY A 685 -61.20 14.57 -0.03
N LYS A 686 -60.04 15.17 0.27
CA LYS A 686 -59.89 16.28 1.23
C LYS A 686 -59.56 17.63 0.61
N GLN A 687 -59.78 17.80 -0.71
CA GLN A 687 -59.42 19.03 -1.43
C GLN A 687 -59.95 20.32 -0.79
N ALA A 688 -61.21 20.31 -0.32
CA ALA A 688 -61.85 21.49 0.28
C ALA A 688 -61.33 21.85 1.69
N THR A 689 -60.75 20.89 2.41
CA THR A 689 -60.22 21.06 3.77
C THR A 689 -58.71 20.89 3.84
N ALA A 690 -58.05 20.89 2.68
CA ALA A 690 -56.61 20.71 2.59
C ALA A 690 -55.88 21.89 3.24
N LYS A 691 -54.74 21.62 3.86
CA LYS A 691 -53.84 22.67 4.35
C LYS A 691 -53.39 23.53 3.16
N ALA A 692 -53.20 24.83 3.40
CA ALA A 692 -52.65 25.73 2.39
C ALA A 692 -51.20 25.30 2.05
N MET A 693 -50.83 25.38 0.78
CA MET A 693 -49.45 25.10 0.37
C MET A 693 -48.50 26.17 0.92
N GLU A 694 -47.34 25.73 1.39
CA GLU A 694 -46.25 26.56 1.88
C GLU A 694 -45.01 26.32 1.00
N PHE A 695 -44.39 27.40 0.51
CA PHE A 695 -43.22 27.34 -0.37
C PHE A 695 -42.01 28.08 0.23
N PRO A 696 -41.36 27.53 1.28
CA PRO A 696 -40.17 28.12 1.88
C PRO A 696 -39.09 28.43 0.84
N ASN A 697 -38.46 29.61 0.94
CA ASN A 697 -37.29 29.92 0.11
C ASN A 697 -36.04 29.24 0.70
N ALA A 698 -35.70 28.07 0.16
CA ALA A 698 -34.59 27.24 0.63
C ALA A 698 -33.20 27.83 0.31
N SER A 699 -33.12 28.78 -0.64
CA SER A 699 -31.83 29.34 -1.10
C SER A 699 -31.10 30.17 -0.04
N LYS A 700 -31.85 30.71 0.93
CA LYS A 700 -31.32 31.61 1.97
C LYS A 700 -30.85 30.87 3.22
N THR A 701 -31.12 29.57 3.33
CA THR A 701 -30.89 28.81 4.55
C THR A 701 -29.98 27.63 4.26
N PRO A 702 -28.75 27.60 4.82
CA PRO A 702 -27.93 26.40 4.80
C PRO A 702 -28.68 25.21 5.39
N VAL A 703 -28.63 24.07 4.73
CA VAL A 703 -29.34 22.86 5.17
C VAL A 703 -28.45 21.64 4.98
N ASN A 704 -28.49 20.73 5.95
CA ASN A 704 -27.83 19.44 5.89
C ASN A 704 -28.85 18.32 5.72
N MET A 705 -28.80 17.67 4.57
CA MET A 705 -29.69 16.59 4.13
C MET A 705 -28.92 15.29 3.89
N LEU A 706 -27.70 15.18 4.40
CA LEU A 706 -26.84 14.00 4.24
C LEU A 706 -27.14 12.95 5.31
N TYR A 707 -27.05 11.68 4.92
CA TYR A 707 -27.17 10.54 5.81
C TYR A 707 -25.90 10.35 6.67
N PRO A 708 -26.01 9.71 7.86
CA PRO A 708 -24.84 9.44 8.70
C PRO A 708 -23.90 8.40 8.06
N SER A 709 -22.59 8.64 8.19
CA SER A 709 -21.53 7.71 7.76
C SER A 709 -20.97 6.83 8.89
N ASP A 710 -21.62 6.85 10.05
CA ASP A 710 -21.21 6.21 11.30
C ASP A 710 -22.37 5.40 11.90
N GLY A 711 -22.20 4.91 13.14
CA GLY A 711 -23.21 4.07 13.80
C GLY A 711 -24.61 4.70 13.90
N GLY A 712 -24.73 6.03 13.81
CA GLY A 712 -26.03 6.72 13.78
C GLY A 712 -26.91 6.34 12.60
N ALA A 713 -26.33 5.80 11.52
CA ALA A 713 -27.09 5.29 10.39
C ALA A 713 -28.04 4.14 10.77
N PHE A 714 -27.67 3.31 11.75
CA PHE A 714 -28.53 2.21 12.20
C PHE A 714 -29.71 2.69 13.04
N ASP A 715 -29.59 3.82 13.75
CA ASP A 715 -30.74 4.46 14.41
C ASP A 715 -31.71 5.02 13.38
N MET A 716 -31.18 5.67 12.35
CA MET A 716 -31.98 6.19 11.24
C MET A 716 -32.68 5.04 10.50
N LEU A 717 -31.95 3.97 10.19
CA LEU A 717 -32.50 2.78 9.57
C LEU A 717 -33.58 2.13 10.43
N SER A 718 -33.38 2.07 11.76
CA SER A 718 -34.41 1.55 12.66
C SER A 718 -35.68 2.39 12.63
N ARG A 719 -35.58 3.74 12.62
CA ARG A 719 -36.76 4.61 12.50
C ARG A 719 -37.47 4.40 11.17
N PHE A 720 -36.70 4.32 10.08
CA PHE A 720 -37.24 4.03 8.75
C PHE A 720 -37.98 2.69 8.75
N ILE A 721 -37.35 1.59 9.19
CA ILE A 721 -37.94 0.24 9.19
C ILE A 721 -39.18 0.14 10.08
N ASP A 722 -39.18 0.83 11.22
CA ASP A 722 -40.33 0.87 12.12
C ASP A 722 -41.53 1.56 11.48
N HIS A 723 -41.30 2.65 10.74
CA HIS A 723 -42.35 3.37 10.04
C HIS A 723 -42.84 2.63 8.80
N GLU A 724 -41.91 2.14 7.99
CA GLU A 724 -42.07 1.80 6.56
C GLU A 724 -42.84 0.49 6.29
N TYR A 725 -43.46 0.38 5.11
CA TYR A 725 -44.15 -0.83 4.65
C TYR A 725 -43.22 -2.05 4.58
N VAL A 726 -43.76 -3.25 4.87
CA VAL A 726 -43.05 -4.52 4.74
C VAL A 726 -43.20 -5.05 3.31
N ASP A 727 -42.28 -4.64 2.44
CA ASP A 727 -42.22 -5.16 1.07
C ASP A 727 -41.88 -6.67 1.08
N PRO A 728 -42.73 -7.55 0.51
CA PRO A 728 -42.47 -8.99 0.46
C PRO A 728 -41.17 -9.37 -0.24
N GLN A 729 -40.62 -8.50 -1.10
CA GLN A 729 -39.36 -8.75 -1.81
C GLN A 729 -38.12 -8.52 -0.93
N ASP A 730 -38.26 -7.86 0.22
CA ASP A 730 -37.13 -7.49 1.09
C ASP A 730 -36.98 -8.40 2.32
N MET A 731 -37.74 -9.51 2.41
CA MET A 731 -37.78 -10.35 3.61
C MET A 731 -36.40 -10.88 4.06
N GLU A 732 -35.51 -11.14 3.11
CA GLU A 732 -34.17 -11.67 3.43
C GLU A 732 -33.26 -10.58 4.00
N MET A 733 -33.37 -9.35 3.47
CA MET A 733 -32.70 -8.19 4.06
C MET A 733 -33.31 -7.81 5.41
N ARG A 734 -34.62 -8.00 5.60
CA ARG A 734 -35.25 -7.86 6.93
C ARG A 734 -34.73 -8.91 7.91
N GLY A 735 -34.43 -10.12 7.48
CA GLY A 735 -33.72 -11.13 8.28
C GLY A 735 -32.32 -10.67 8.70
N MET A 736 -31.57 -10.07 7.78
CA MET A 736 -30.25 -9.48 8.07
C MET A 736 -30.35 -8.36 9.12
N LEU A 737 -31.34 -7.48 9.01
CA LEU A 737 -31.60 -6.40 9.97
C LEU A 737 -32.05 -6.92 11.33
N ALA A 738 -32.90 -7.95 11.36
CA ALA A 738 -33.35 -8.57 12.61
C ALA A 738 -32.17 -9.15 13.41
N ALA A 739 -31.15 -9.70 12.73
CA ALA A 739 -29.92 -10.15 13.36
C ALA A 739 -29.08 -9.02 13.98
N LEU A 740 -29.28 -7.77 13.55
CA LEU A 740 -28.67 -6.58 14.15
C LEU A 740 -29.53 -6.01 15.31
N GLY A 741 -30.71 -6.57 15.55
CA GLY A 741 -31.70 -6.05 16.51
C GLY A 741 -32.66 -5.02 15.93
N ILE A 742 -32.66 -4.79 14.62
CA ILE A 742 -33.58 -3.86 13.94
C ILE A 742 -34.80 -4.65 13.46
N VAL A 743 -35.91 -4.54 14.21
CA VAL A 743 -37.16 -5.24 13.93
C VAL A 743 -38.31 -4.25 14.04
N LYS A 744 -39.17 -4.18 13.00
CA LYS A 744 -40.37 -3.33 13.00
C LYS A 744 -41.21 -3.62 14.25
N GLY A 745 -41.63 -2.56 14.95
CA GLY A 745 -42.41 -2.64 16.19
C GLY A 745 -41.60 -2.95 17.45
N LYS A 746 -40.26 -3.04 17.36
CA LYS A 746 -39.38 -3.24 18.52
C LYS A 746 -38.40 -2.09 18.68
N PRO A 747 -38.16 -1.58 19.91
CA PRO A 747 -37.13 -0.58 20.15
C PRO A 747 -35.75 -1.10 19.77
N PHE A 748 -34.98 -0.31 19.03
CA PHE A 748 -33.58 -0.59 18.75
C PHE A 748 -32.69 -0.07 19.90
N LYS A 749 -32.22 -0.99 20.74
CA LYS A 749 -31.36 -0.72 21.89
C LYS A 749 -30.21 -1.73 21.95
N PRO A 750 -29.24 -1.64 21.02
CA PRO A 750 -28.11 -2.55 21.02
C PRO A 750 -27.27 -2.36 22.29
N GLU A 751 -26.71 -3.46 22.81
CA GLU A 751 -25.75 -3.39 23.91
C GLU A 751 -24.48 -2.61 23.50
N PRO A 752 -23.71 -2.05 24.46
CA PRO A 752 -22.56 -1.20 24.15
C PRO A 752 -21.54 -1.83 23.18
N ALA A 753 -21.24 -3.12 23.33
CA ALA A 753 -20.30 -3.83 22.44
C ALA A 753 -20.83 -3.95 21.01
N THR A 754 -22.11 -4.32 20.86
CA THR A 754 -22.79 -4.35 19.56
C THR A 754 -22.83 -2.96 18.94
N ARG A 755 -23.08 -1.92 19.74
CA ARG A 755 -23.13 -0.54 19.27
C ARG A 755 -21.79 -0.07 18.69
N ASP A 756 -20.69 -0.36 19.37
CA ASP A 756 -19.33 -0.08 18.88
C ASP A 756 -19.03 -0.82 17.56
N LEU A 757 -19.45 -2.08 17.46
CA LEU A 757 -19.24 -2.86 16.24
C LEU A 757 -20.07 -2.33 15.06
N LEU A 758 -21.31 -1.89 15.30
CA LEU A 758 -22.14 -1.23 14.30
C LEU A 758 -21.54 0.09 13.82
N ASP A 759 -20.93 0.88 14.71
CA ASP A 759 -20.22 2.11 14.32
C ASP A 759 -19.05 1.82 13.37
N LYS A 760 -18.23 0.82 13.70
CA LYS A 760 -17.14 0.34 12.84
C LYS A 760 -17.66 -0.17 11.50
N ALA A 761 -18.77 -0.91 11.51
CA ALA A 761 -19.42 -1.44 10.32
C ALA A 761 -19.93 -0.31 9.41
N ALA A 762 -20.62 0.71 9.94
CA ALA A 762 -21.10 1.85 9.16
C ALA A 762 -19.96 2.65 8.52
N LYS A 763 -18.89 2.94 9.29
CA LYS A 763 -17.69 3.62 8.76
C LYS A 763 -17.02 2.82 7.65
N THR A 764 -17.02 1.49 7.77
CA THR A 764 -16.49 0.59 6.74
C THR A 764 -17.39 0.56 5.51
N ALA A 765 -18.70 0.41 5.70
CA ALA A 765 -19.70 0.41 4.63
C ALA A 765 -19.71 1.71 3.83
N SER A 766 -19.57 2.86 4.51
CA SER A 766 -19.43 4.16 3.85
C SER A 766 -18.20 4.17 2.92
N LYS A 767 -17.03 3.72 3.38
CA LYS A 767 -15.82 3.64 2.53
C LYS A 767 -15.97 2.66 1.36
N ILE A 768 -16.65 1.53 1.58
CA ILE A 768 -16.99 0.58 0.50
C ILE A 768 -17.89 1.26 -0.53
N GLY A 769 -18.92 1.99 -0.10
CA GLY A 769 -19.81 2.74 -0.99
C GLY A 769 -19.05 3.74 -1.85
N HIS A 770 -18.09 4.48 -1.28
CA HIS A 770 -17.21 5.36 -2.07
C HIS A 770 -16.36 4.58 -3.09
N ALA A 771 -15.78 3.44 -2.70
CA ALA A 771 -15.00 2.62 -3.63
C ALA A 771 -15.84 2.09 -4.80
N ILE A 772 -17.10 1.71 -4.54
CA ILE A 772 -18.08 1.34 -5.56
C ILE A 772 -18.33 2.54 -6.50
N SER A 773 -18.60 3.73 -5.97
CA SER A 773 -18.88 4.93 -6.77
C SER A 773 -17.73 5.38 -7.67
N TYR A 774 -16.49 5.16 -7.25
CA TYR A 774 -15.30 5.68 -7.94
C TYR A 774 -14.75 4.76 -9.03
N THR A 775 -15.32 3.55 -9.17
CA THR A 775 -14.81 2.53 -10.06
C THR A 775 -15.84 2.14 -11.12
N PRO A 776 -15.41 1.75 -12.33
CA PRO A 776 -16.32 1.22 -13.33
C PRO A 776 -17.08 -0.01 -12.82
N GLN A 777 -18.40 0.04 -12.91
CA GLN A 777 -19.26 -1.10 -12.57
C GLN A 777 -19.07 -2.20 -13.62
N THR A 778 -18.58 -3.37 -13.22
CA THR A 778 -18.25 -4.49 -14.12
C THR A 778 -19.42 -5.45 -14.36
N ILE A 779 -20.40 -5.47 -13.44
CA ILE A 779 -21.62 -6.28 -13.55
C ILE A 779 -22.57 -5.80 -14.66
N VAL A 780 -22.29 -4.63 -15.24
CA VAL A 780 -23.05 -3.95 -16.29
C VAL A 780 -22.12 -3.61 -17.44
N ALA A 781 -22.55 -3.88 -18.67
CA ALA A 781 -21.69 -3.75 -19.86
C ALA A 781 -21.24 -2.31 -20.18
N ASN A 782 -21.86 -1.30 -19.56
CA ASN A 782 -21.66 0.12 -19.86
C ASN A 782 -21.23 0.96 -18.65
N GLY A 783 -20.40 0.40 -17.75
CA GLY A 783 -19.85 1.12 -16.59
C GLY A 783 -18.98 2.34 -16.93
N THR A 784 -18.50 2.46 -18.17
CA THR A 784 -17.80 3.65 -18.69
C THR A 784 -18.51 4.20 -19.93
N TRP A 785 -18.44 5.52 -20.15
CA TRP A 785 -18.98 6.15 -21.36
C TRP A 785 -18.11 5.87 -22.58
N TYR A 786 -16.80 6.04 -22.44
CA TYR A 786 -15.83 5.90 -23.53
C TYR A 786 -14.68 4.97 -23.10
N PRO A 787 -14.30 3.97 -23.92
CA PRO A 787 -13.21 3.05 -23.59
C PRO A 787 -11.85 3.74 -23.43
N ASP A 788 -11.63 4.84 -24.16
CA ASP A 788 -10.37 5.60 -24.22
C ASP A 788 -10.38 6.87 -23.34
N ARG A 789 -11.32 6.99 -22.40
CA ARG A 789 -11.44 8.11 -21.46
C ARG A 789 -11.71 7.65 -20.04
N LYS A 790 -11.62 8.58 -19.09
CA LYS A 790 -11.83 8.36 -17.64
C LYS A 790 -13.22 8.80 -17.16
N TRP A 791 -14.20 8.77 -18.06
CA TRP A 791 -15.58 9.14 -17.76
C TRP A 791 -16.43 7.92 -17.45
N LEU A 792 -16.82 7.77 -16.17
CA LEU A 792 -17.71 6.74 -15.68
C LEU A 792 -19.16 7.03 -16.06
N ASN A 793 -19.90 5.97 -16.33
CA ASN A 793 -21.34 6.02 -16.37
C ASN A 793 -21.86 5.74 -14.96
N VAL A 794 -22.27 6.78 -14.25
CA VAL A 794 -22.79 6.70 -12.88
C VAL A 794 -24.23 6.19 -12.81
N PHE A 795 -24.85 5.89 -13.96
CA PHE A 795 -26.16 5.26 -14.04
C PHE A 795 -26.14 4.13 -15.10
N PRO A 796 -25.39 3.06 -14.86
CA PRO A 796 -25.33 1.94 -15.79
C PRO A 796 -26.52 0.99 -15.54
N GLY A 797 -27.04 0.38 -16.61
CA GLY A 797 -28.25 -0.46 -16.55
C GLY A 797 -29.57 0.32 -16.78
N ASN A 798 -30.53 0.16 -15.87
CA ASN A 798 -31.89 0.72 -15.96
C ASN A 798 -32.31 1.41 -14.66
N ALA A 799 -33.40 2.19 -14.70
CA ALA A 799 -33.86 3.01 -13.58
C ALA A 799 -34.43 2.24 -12.39
N THR A 800 -34.69 0.94 -12.56
CA THR A 800 -35.16 0.07 -11.48
C THR A 800 -34.02 -0.72 -10.84
N PHE A 801 -32.79 -0.64 -11.38
CA PHE A 801 -31.63 -1.41 -10.97
C PHE A 801 -31.90 -2.93 -10.92
N THR A 802 -32.58 -3.45 -11.94
CA THR A 802 -32.96 -4.87 -12.03
C THR A 802 -32.40 -5.55 -13.27
N ALA A 803 -32.11 -6.84 -13.17
CA ALA A 803 -31.86 -7.77 -14.27
C ALA A 803 -32.91 -8.89 -14.25
N ASP A 804 -32.88 -9.80 -15.22
CA ASP A 804 -33.87 -10.88 -15.32
C ASP A 804 -33.87 -11.81 -14.10
N THR A 805 -32.71 -11.99 -13.45
CA THR A 805 -32.54 -12.96 -12.35
C THR A 805 -31.91 -12.37 -11.07
N PHE A 806 -31.59 -11.07 -11.04
CA PHE A 806 -30.98 -10.42 -9.87
C PHE A 806 -31.17 -8.89 -9.89
N ASN A 807 -30.89 -8.22 -8.77
CA ASN A 807 -30.89 -6.76 -8.67
C ASN A 807 -29.46 -6.22 -8.62
N TYR A 808 -29.23 -5.06 -9.25
CA TYR A 808 -27.95 -4.36 -9.27
C TYR A 808 -27.74 -3.58 -7.96
N ILE A 809 -27.32 -4.26 -6.90
CA ILE A 809 -27.07 -3.63 -5.59
C ILE A 809 -25.93 -2.60 -5.69
N ASP A 810 -24.76 -3.00 -6.20
CA ASP A 810 -23.60 -2.09 -6.24
C ASP A 810 -23.83 -0.86 -7.14
N PRO A 811 -24.35 -0.99 -8.39
CA PRO A 811 -24.74 0.18 -9.16
C PRO A 811 -25.76 1.08 -8.47
N ARG A 812 -26.70 0.51 -7.69
CA ARG A 812 -27.66 1.28 -6.90
C ARG A 812 -26.98 2.00 -5.72
N THR A 813 -26.02 1.37 -5.07
CA THR A 813 -25.22 1.97 -3.98
C THR A 813 -24.36 3.12 -4.48
N GLY A 814 -23.73 2.96 -5.65
CA GLY A 814 -22.91 4.00 -6.27
C GLY A 814 -23.71 5.16 -6.86
N PHE A 815 -25.04 5.03 -6.94
CA PHE A 815 -25.94 6.02 -7.50
C PHE A 815 -26.51 6.97 -6.42
N SER A 816 -26.69 8.22 -6.83
CA SER A 816 -27.46 9.23 -6.10
C SER A 816 -28.62 9.68 -6.99
N PRO A 817 -29.84 9.88 -6.46
CA PRO A 817 -31.03 9.96 -7.28
C PRO A 817 -31.02 11.20 -8.16
N MET A 818 -30.87 10.98 -9.45
CA MET A 818 -31.31 11.92 -10.47
C MET A 818 -31.87 11.15 -11.67
N PRO A 819 -33.20 11.16 -11.86
CA PRO A 819 -33.79 10.55 -13.03
C PRO A 819 -33.56 11.43 -14.27
N THR A 820 -33.56 10.74 -15.40
CA THR A 820 -33.68 11.24 -16.79
C THR A 820 -32.42 11.70 -17.53
N ARG A 821 -31.20 11.63 -16.97
CA ARG A 821 -30.02 12.12 -17.72
C ARG A 821 -28.76 11.27 -17.49
N ARG A 822 -28.17 10.87 -18.62
CA ARG A 822 -26.92 10.14 -18.76
C ARG A 822 -25.75 11.10 -18.50
N TYR A 823 -25.24 11.12 -17.27
CA TYR A 823 -24.18 12.02 -16.86
C TYR A 823 -22.81 11.32 -16.87
N PRO A 824 -21.85 11.79 -17.66
CA PRO A 824 -20.46 11.43 -17.46
C PRO A 824 -19.94 12.04 -16.16
N ALA A 825 -19.36 11.21 -15.29
CA ALA A 825 -18.62 11.68 -14.12
C ALA A 825 -17.18 11.17 -14.15
N THR A 826 -16.27 11.90 -13.52
CA THR A 826 -14.89 11.44 -13.36
C THR A 826 -14.32 11.84 -12.01
N PHE A 827 -13.63 10.89 -11.39
CA PHE A 827 -12.97 11.02 -10.09
C PHE A 827 -11.45 11.10 -10.23
N VAL A 828 -10.92 10.88 -11.44
CA VAL A 828 -9.50 10.75 -11.73
C VAL A 828 -9.10 11.59 -12.94
N ASP A 829 -7.82 11.92 -13.03
CA ASP A 829 -7.24 12.58 -14.20
C ASP A 829 -6.96 11.58 -15.34
N ALA A 830 -6.44 12.07 -16.47
CA ALA A 830 -6.08 11.27 -17.65
C ALA A 830 -5.10 10.11 -17.34
N LYS A 831 -4.29 10.22 -16.27
CA LYS A 831 -3.35 9.18 -15.81
C LYS A 831 -3.99 8.18 -14.84
N GLY A 832 -5.24 8.39 -14.45
CA GLY A 832 -5.95 7.55 -13.48
C GLY A 832 -5.66 7.89 -12.02
N GLN A 833 -5.09 9.07 -11.73
CA GLN A 833 -4.87 9.54 -10.36
C GLN A 833 -6.09 10.30 -9.85
N PHE A 834 -6.51 10.09 -8.60
CA PHE A 834 -7.63 10.83 -8.01
C PHE A 834 -7.42 12.35 -8.08
N LEU A 835 -8.48 13.07 -8.40
CA LEU A 835 -8.45 14.53 -8.47
C LEU A 835 -8.25 15.12 -7.07
N SER A 836 -7.21 15.93 -6.92
CA SER A 836 -6.85 16.59 -5.66
C SER A 836 -6.92 18.10 -5.83
N GLY A 837 -7.62 18.79 -4.93
CA GLY A 837 -7.79 20.23 -4.99
C GLY A 837 -6.51 21.04 -4.75
N SER A 838 -5.40 20.40 -4.39
CA SER A 838 -4.06 21.01 -4.34
C SER A 838 -3.43 21.22 -5.73
N ASN A 839 -3.91 20.50 -6.75
CA ASN A 839 -3.35 20.56 -8.10
C ASN A 839 -4.26 21.38 -9.03
N SER A 840 -3.69 21.85 -10.13
CA SER A 840 -4.44 22.44 -11.24
C SER A 840 -4.68 21.42 -12.34
N TYR A 841 -5.86 21.46 -12.95
CA TYR A 841 -6.29 20.60 -14.04
C TYR A 841 -6.98 21.40 -15.13
N LEU A 842 -6.88 20.89 -16.36
CA LEU A 842 -7.56 21.42 -17.52
C LEU A 842 -8.51 20.36 -18.09
N LEU A 843 -9.76 20.74 -18.33
CA LEU A 843 -10.74 19.98 -19.07
C LEU A 843 -11.04 20.70 -20.40
N ASN A 844 -10.69 20.08 -21.53
CA ASN A 844 -11.09 20.56 -22.84
C ASN A 844 -12.46 19.98 -23.25
N LEU A 845 -13.40 20.85 -23.61
CA LEU A 845 -14.68 20.49 -24.21
C LEU A 845 -14.65 20.85 -25.70
N PRO A 846 -14.59 19.85 -26.61
CA PRO A 846 -14.52 20.13 -28.04
C PRO A 846 -15.76 20.87 -28.56
N LYS A 847 -15.59 21.62 -29.66
CA LYS A 847 -16.67 22.30 -30.36
C LYS A 847 -17.86 21.37 -30.63
N GLY A 848 -19.07 21.92 -30.57
CA GLY A 848 -20.29 21.18 -30.86
C GLY A 848 -20.76 20.29 -29.72
N ILE A 849 -20.66 20.78 -28.48
CA ILE A 849 -21.14 20.09 -27.28
C ILE A 849 -22.61 19.64 -27.49
N PRO A 850 -22.92 18.34 -27.40
CA PRO A 850 -24.18 17.77 -27.86
C PRO A 850 -25.32 17.98 -26.83
N ALA A 851 -25.69 19.22 -26.57
CA ALA A 851 -26.78 19.60 -25.67
C ALA A 851 -27.71 20.62 -26.34
N ALA A 852 -28.97 20.24 -26.56
CA ALA A 852 -29.98 21.07 -27.23
C ALA A 852 -30.49 22.23 -26.36
N LEU A 853 -30.38 22.12 -25.03
CA LEU A 853 -30.79 23.18 -24.10
C LEU A 853 -29.56 23.93 -23.58
N PHE A 854 -28.72 23.26 -22.79
CA PHE A 854 -27.46 23.79 -22.26
C PHE A 854 -26.59 22.66 -21.72
N TRP A 855 -25.33 22.94 -21.42
CA TRP A 855 -24.44 22.02 -20.71
C TRP A 855 -23.92 22.67 -19.43
N SER A 856 -23.49 21.85 -18.47
CA SER A 856 -22.76 22.31 -17.32
C SER A 856 -21.71 21.32 -16.83
N VAL A 857 -20.68 21.84 -16.18
CA VAL A 857 -19.66 21.07 -15.49
C VAL A 857 -19.62 21.54 -14.04
N THR A 858 -19.69 20.61 -13.09
CA THR A 858 -19.78 20.93 -11.66
C THR A 858 -18.77 20.11 -10.86
N ALA A 859 -18.09 20.76 -9.91
CA ALA A 859 -17.20 20.12 -8.94
C ALA A 859 -17.95 19.77 -7.66
N TYR A 860 -17.69 18.56 -7.16
CA TYR A 860 -18.30 17.99 -5.96
C TYR A 860 -17.24 17.61 -4.95
N ASP A 861 -17.57 17.81 -3.68
CA ASP A 861 -16.78 17.26 -2.58
C ASP A 861 -16.80 15.73 -2.64
N SER A 862 -15.63 15.11 -2.53
CA SER A 862 -15.51 13.65 -2.71
C SER A 862 -16.18 12.83 -1.60
N ILE A 863 -16.31 13.35 -0.38
CA ILE A 863 -16.82 12.59 0.77
C ILE A 863 -18.34 12.73 0.93
N THR A 864 -18.85 13.93 0.71
CA THR A 864 -20.27 14.25 0.88
C THR A 864 -21.05 14.17 -0.42
N ALA A 865 -20.34 14.16 -1.55
CA ALA A 865 -20.89 14.31 -2.90
C ALA A 865 -21.80 15.55 -3.06
N SER A 866 -21.72 16.52 -2.14
CA SER A 866 -22.37 17.81 -2.25
C SER A 866 -21.58 18.75 -3.15
N GLY A 867 -22.19 19.85 -3.61
CA GLY A 867 -21.45 20.86 -4.35
C GLY A 867 -20.23 21.32 -3.55
N LEU A 868 -19.07 21.43 -4.21
CA LEU A 868 -17.82 21.80 -3.54
C LEU A 868 -17.92 23.22 -2.95
N ASP A 869 -17.81 23.36 -1.63
CA ASP A 869 -17.91 24.65 -0.94
C ASP A 869 -16.58 25.44 -1.05
N ASN A 870 -16.26 25.87 -2.26
CA ASN A 870 -14.97 26.45 -2.63
C ASN A 870 -14.91 27.99 -2.47
N GLY A 871 -15.96 28.61 -1.92
CA GLY A 871 -16.10 30.05 -1.77
C GLY A 871 -16.54 30.80 -3.04
N GLN A 872 -16.73 30.11 -4.17
CA GLN A 872 -17.45 30.67 -5.32
C GLN A 872 -18.97 30.54 -5.08
N PRO A 873 -19.81 31.40 -5.70
CA PRO A 873 -21.27 31.30 -5.56
C PRO A 873 -21.82 29.92 -5.95
N PHE A 874 -21.24 29.33 -7.00
CA PHE A 874 -21.58 28.00 -7.48
C PHE A 874 -20.30 27.27 -7.89
N PRO A 875 -20.12 25.99 -7.52
CA PRO A 875 -18.98 25.18 -7.95
C PRO A 875 -19.19 24.63 -9.37
N SER A 876 -19.84 25.41 -10.25
CA SER A 876 -20.27 24.99 -11.58
C SER A 876 -19.99 26.06 -12.63
N LEU A 877 -19.71 25.61 -13.85
CA LEU A 877 -19.67 26.44 -15.04
C LEU A 877 -20.65 25.87 -16.07
N ASN A 878 -21.47 26.73 -16.68
CA ASN A 878 -22.48 26.32 -17.65
C ASN A 878 -22.53 27.24 -18.89
N THR A 879 -23.35 26.87 -19.87
CA THR A 879 -23.55 27.66 -21.12
C THR A 879 -24.01 29.10 -20.87
N MET A 880 -24.88 29.31 -19.88
CA MET A 880 -25.46 30.62 -19.53
C MET A 880 -24.44 31.56 -18.87
N ASP A 881 -23.35 31.03 -18.30
CA ASP A 881 -22.23 31.81 -17.77
C ASP A 881 -21.36 32.42 -18.89
N LYS A 882 -21.65 32.11 -20.17
CA LYS A 882 -20.95 32.60 -21.37
C LYS A 882 -19.44 32.39 -21.29
N PRO A 883 -18.98 31.12 -21.15
CA PRO A 883 -17.55 30.81 -21.06
C PRO A 883 -16.78 31.28 -22.29
N VAL A 884 -15.51 31.62 -22.08
CA VAL A 884 -14.60 31.99 -23.16
C VAL A 884 -14.40 30.79 -24.06
N THR A 885 -14.52 31.01 -25.37
CA THR A 885 -14.34 29.99 -26.40
C THR A 885 -12.99 30.19 -27.09
N ASN A 886 -12.27 29.09 -27.33
CA ASN A 886 -11.02 29.06 -28.06
C ASN A 886 -11.23 29.34 -29.56
N ALA A 887 -10.14 29.65 -30.29
CA ALA A 887 -10.21 29.95 -31.73
C ALA A 887 -10.80 28.80 -32.57
N ASP A 888 -10.61 27.55 -32.14
CA ASP A 888 -11.15 26.34 -32.78
C ASP A 888 -12.62 26.06 -32.39
N GLY A 889 -13.21 26.86 -31.51
CA GLY A 889 -14.56 26.67 -30.98
C GLY A 889 -14.67 25.73 -29.78
N SER A 890 -13.56 25.22 -29.25
CA SER A 890 -13.53 24.45 -28.00
C SER A 890 -13.60 25.36 -26.77
N ILE A 891 -13.86 24.77 -25.60
CA ILE A 891 -13.90 25.47 -24.32
C ILE A 891 -12.99 24.75 -23.34
N ASP A 892 -12.03 25.49 -22.80
CA ASP A 892 -11.13 25.04 -21.75
C ASP A 892 -11.67 25.45 -20.38
N VAL A 893 -11.91 24.46 -19.52
CA VAL A 893 -12.37 24.64 -18.15
C VAL A 893 -11.25 24.27 -17.19
N HIS A 894 -10.84 25.22 -16.37
CA HIS A 894 -9.76 25.05 -15.40
C HIS A 894 -10.30 24.71 -14.03
N PHE A 895 -9.66 23.77 -13.36
CA PHE A 895 -9.88 23.43 -11.96
C PHE A 895 -8.58 23.67 -11.21
N GLY A 896 -8.60 24.36 -10.08
CA GLY A 896 -7.39 24.58 -9.31
C GLY A 896 -7.60 25.54 -8.16
N PRO A 897 -6.67 25.59 -7.18
CA PRO A 897 -6.82 26.45 -6.00
C PRO A 897 -6.74 27.93 -6.34
N ASN A 898 -6.05 28.26 -7.44
CA ASN A 898 -5.84 29.62 -7.94
C ASN A 898 -6.36 29.75 -9.38
N SER A 899 -6.90 30.92 -9.70
CA SER A 899 -7.33 31.26 -11.06
C SER A 899 -6.13 31.28 -12.02
N PRO A 900 -6.22 30.71 -13.23
CA PRO A 900 -5.17 30.79 -14.25
C PRO A 900 -5.05 32.20 -14.89
N GLY A 901 -5.83 33.18 -14.42
CA GLY A 901 -5.83 34.54 -14.96
C GLY A 901 -7.15 35.27 -14.68
N SER A 902 -7.84 35.68 -15.75
CA SER A 902 -9.04 36.55 -15.75
C SER A 902 -10.25 36.10 -14.89
N GLY A 903 -10.18 34.94 -14.24
CA GLY A 903 -11.27 34.36 -13.45
C GLY A 903 -12.39 33.74 -14.29
N LYS A 904 -12.28 33.77 -15.62
CA LYS A 904 -13.21 33.10 -16.54
C LYS A 904 -12.83 31.63 -16.73
N ASN A 905 -13.84 30.79 -16.96
CA ASN A 905 -13.74 29.34 -17.13
C ASN A 905 -12.99 28.60 -16.01
N TRP A 906 -13.04 29.11 -14.78
CA TRP A 906 -12.30 28.53 -13.67
C TRP A 906 -13.23 28.16 -12.51
N ILE A 907 -13.10 26.91 -12.06
CA ILE A 907 -13.74 26.39 -10.86
C ILE A 907 -12.67 26.22 -9.78
N LYS A 908 -12.83 26.92 -8.67
CA LYS A 908 -11.88 26.87 -7.56
C LYS A 908 -11.91 25.49 -6.91
N THR A 909 -10.75 24.97 -6.55
CA THR A 909 -10.61 23.75 -5.74
C THR A 909 -9.97 24.06 -4.39
N LEU A 910 -10.02 23.10 -3.47
CA LEU A 910 -9.56 23.27 -2.09
C LEU A 910 -8.28 22.45 -1.85
N PRO A 911 -7.13 23.07 -1.53
CA PRO A 911 -5.91 22.33 -1.19
C PRO A 911 -6.13 21.35 -0.04
N GLY A 912 -5.61 20.14 -0.18
CA GLY A 912 -5.75 19.05 0.79
C GLY A 912 -7.04 18.24 0.67
N GLU A 913 -8.01 18.68 -0.13
CA GLU A 913 -9.29 17.99 -0.31
C GLU A 913 -9.40 17.30 -1.67
N GLY A 914 -10.06 16.13 -1.72
CA GLY A 914 -10.40 15.45 -2.96
C GLY A 914 -11.74 15.94 -3.52
N TYR A 915 -11.87 15.97 -4.84
CA TYR A 915 -13.12 16.34 -5.51
C TYR A 915 -13.39 15.45 -6.72
N PHE A 916 -14.59 15.53 -7.29
CA PHE A 916 -14.90 14.90 -8.57
C PHE A 916 -15.75 15.81 -9.43
N VAL A 917 -15.85 15.48 -10.72
CA VAL A 917 -16.51 16.31 -11.72
C VAL A 917 -17.63 15.55 -12.39
N ILE A 918 -18.80 16.20 -12.53
CA ILE A 918 -19.90 15.71 -13.37
C ILE A 918 -20.09 16.68 -14.55
N LEU A 919 -20.15 16.12 -15.77
CA LEU A 919 -20.60 16.79 -16.98
C LEU A 919 -22.09 16.52 -17.18
N ARG A 920 -22.89 17.58 -17.28
CA ARG A 920 -24.33 17.50 -17.55
C ARG A 920 -24.65 18.04 -18.92
N LEU A 921 -25.39 17.24 -19.69
CA LEU A 921 -25.90 17.61 -21.00
C LEU A 921 -27.42 17.72 -20.94
N TYR A 922 -27.96 18.93 -21.13
CA TYR A 922 -29.38 19.15 -21.13
C TYR A 922 -29.97 19.05 -22.54
N GLY A 923 -30.85 18.06 -22.74
CA GLY A 923 -31.36 17.71 -24.07
C GLY A 923 -30.24 17.09 -24.93
N PRO A 924 -29.61 15.99 -24.48
CA PRO A 924 -28.48 15.40 -25.21
C PRO A 924 -28.91 15.01 -26.63
N THR A 925 -28.09 15.36 -27.62
CA THR A 925 -28.38 15.03 -29.04
C THR A 925 -27.78 13.69 -29.43
N LYS A 926 -28.12 13.18 -30.62
CA LYS A 926 -27.65 11.88 -31.15
C LYS A 926 -26.13 11.68 -31.04
N ALA A 927 -25.35 12.75 -31.25
CA ALA A 927 -23.89 12.71 -31.22
C ALA A 927 -23.31 12.24 -29.87
N PHE A 928 -24.00 12.49 -28.74
CA PHE A 928 -23.61 11.96 -27.43
C PHE A 928 -23.86 10.44 -27.35
N PHE A 929 -25.05 10.00 -27.80
CA PHE A 929 -25.46 8.60 -27.71
C PHE A 929 -24.65 7.68 -28.64
N ASP A 930 -24.34 8.16 -29.84
CA ASP A 930 -23.47 7.47 -30.79
C ASP A 930 -21.98 7.54 -30.41
N LYS A 931 -21.65 8.29 -29.36
CA LYS A 931 -20.28 8.56 -28.90
C LYS A 931 -19.40 9.26 -29.98
N ALA A 932 -20.03 9.97 -30.91
CA ALA A 932 -19.36 10.73 -31.96
C ALA A 932 -18.68 12.01 -31.42
N TRP A 933 -19.20 12.56 -30.32
CA TRP A 933 -18.56 13.62 -29.54
C TRP A 933 -18.11 13.06 -28.20
N LYS A 934 -16.91 13.44 -27.74
CA LYS A 934 -16.36 13.06 -26.44
C LYS A 934 -15.66 14.24 -25.76
N PRO A 935 -15.84 14.45 -24.44
CA PRO A 935 -15.03 15.40 -23.69
C PRO A 935 -13.57 14.93 -23.60
N GLY A 936 -12.65 15.87 -23.36
CA GLY A 936 -11.31 15.54 -22.88
C GLY A 936 -11.36 14.88 -21.49
N ASP A 937 -10.29 14.22 -21.10
CA ASP A 937 -10.06 13.89 -19.69
C ASP A 937 -9.51 15.12 -18.97
N LEU A 938 -9.58 15.15 -17.63
CA LEU A 938 -8.87 16.18 -16.87
C LEU A 938 -7.36 15.93 -16.98
N ILE A 939 -6.61 16.93 -17.42
CA ILE A 939 -5.16 16.87 -17.56
C ILE A 939 -4.54 17.74 -16.46
N LYS A 940 -3.81 17.11 -15.55
CA LYS A 940 -3.02 17.82 -14.53
C LYS A 940 -2.02 18.76 -15.22
N GLN A 941 -2.04 20.04 -14.84
CA GLN A 941 -1.19 21.11 -15.37
C GLN A 941 0.12 21.22 -14.59
#